data_AF-A0A855WXG3-F1
#
_entry.id   AF-A0A855WXG3-F1
#
_cell.length_a   1.000
_cell.length_b   1.000
_cell.length_c   1.000
_cell.angle_alpha   90.00
_cell.angle_beta   90.00
_cell.angle_gamma   90.00
#
_symmetry.space_group_name_H-M   'P 1'
#
loop_
_entity.id
_entity.type
_entity.pdbx_description
1 polymer ?
#
loop_
_entity_poly.entity_id
_entity_poly.type
_entity_poly.pdbx_seq_one_letter_code
_entity_poly.pdbx_strand_id
1 'polypeptide(L)'
;MNASHSSADPPVDSVAVRASGTVAGKILYGVLFVILLPVALILWAYFLDSTFEFAVPHAGVTGVPVAVLGTALMILGAAALWLFGRGLPMNPFPPKEFVSRGVYRWLAHPMYTGFCLCCAGVSVCFGSGGGFWIITPVVILGCVAIVYGYERQDLDQRFGRSRAVPLIRLPAMEESALTWNDRLSAYLLVLLPWAIGYELAVFIGAPRDAASLTFAFEKRIDVLEWTEIIYASTYIWVILTPLLLKTRTQLRDFAVSGILATVAGIGLFFLLPVVHEPRIFEPHGPLGRLLLWERAHDTSAAAFPAFHVIWALLTARAWAQAFRPLKWFWFVWAIAIAASCITTGQHSLLDLAGALLIVLLAWNRRTVWNGLRYITERLANSWREWRLGPLRIINHSIYSGLAAFVGLSIVSVLLPSIGLAALFGVIAAGIIGGALFAQIVEGSPRLLRPFGYFGTIIGGCLSVVLVSLLPETDGSLLLCALAIAAPFTQAVGRLRCLVQGCCHGRAAESEHQGIKYWHPSTRVVHLSPFANIPIHPTPLYSILWNLAVGLVLVRLWFMAVPENLITGLYFLLVGIGRFVEEAYRGEPQTPKFLGLRLYQWCSVAFVVTGMITSSIPSNFTPASVGWRWELLVPALAGGLMWAAAMSMDFPRSHRRYARLTG
;
A
#
# COMPACT_ATOMS: atom_id res chain seq x y z
N MET A 1 -47.63 0.44 -23.84
CA MET A 1 -47.48 -0.83 -23.09
C MET A 1 -46.03 -1.25 -23.23
N ASN A 2 -45.20 -0.86 -22.26
CA ASN A 2 -43.75 -1.03 -22.27
C ASN A 2 -43.39 -2.30 -21.49
N ALA A 3 -42.88 -3.31 -22.18
CA ALA A 3 -42.30 -4.50 -21.55
C ALA A 3 -40.83 -4.23 -21.22
N SER A 4 -40.53 -4.21 -19.94
CA SER A 4 -39.19 -4.17 -19.36
C SER A 4 -38.48 -5.50 -19.61
N HIS A 5 -37.49 -5.53 -20.51
CA HIS A 5 -36.55 -6.64 -20.57
C HIS A 5 -35.52 -6.51 -19.45
N SER A 6 -35.77 -7.20 -18.34
CA SER A 6 -34.73 -7.54 -17.37
C SER A 6 -33.79 -8.56 -18.01
N SER A 7 -32.59 -8.14 -18.41
CA SER A 7 -31.50 -9.06 -18.74
C SER A 7 -30.96 -9.63 -17.43
N ALA A 8 -31.61 -10.68 -16.94
CA ALA A 8 -31.01 -11.61 -16.01
C ALA A 8 -29.80 -12.23 -16.70
N ASP A 9 -28.64 -12.20 -16.03
CA ASP A 9 -27.48 -12.98 -16.45
C ASP A 9 -27.93 -14.43 -16.72
N PRO A 10 -27.51 -15.06 -17.83
CA PRO A 10 -27.76 -16.47 -18.01
C PRO A 10 -27.11 -17.24 -16.84
N PRO A 11 -27.72 -18.32 -16.36
CA PRO A 11 -27.09 -19.14 -15.33
C PRO A 11 -25.80 -19.68 -15.95
N VAL A 12 -24.66 -19.12 -15.54
CA VAL A 12 -23.40 -19.80 -15.74
C VAL A 12 -23.55 -21.05 -14.90
N ASP A 13 -23.73 -22.18 -15.56
CA ASP A 13 -23.52 -23.51 -15.02
C ASP A 13 -22.08 -23.56 -14.50
N SER A 14 -21.87 -22.96 -13.33
CA SER A 14 -20.83 -23.36 -12.41
C SER A 14 -21.25 -24.75 -11.95
N VAL A 15 -20.89 -25.75 -12.75
CA VAL A 15 -20.53 -27.04 -12.21
C VAL A 15 -19.55 -26.72 -11.10
N ALA A 16 -20.11 -26.63 -9.90
CA ALA A 16 -19.38 -26.52 -8.68
C ALA A 16 -18.48 -27.74 -8.69
N VAL A 17 -17.22 -27.54 -9.06
CA VAL A 17 -16.14 -28.36 -8.56
C VAL A 17 -16.10 -28.09 -7.07
N ARG A 18 -17.10 -28.64 -6.36
CA ARG A 18 -16.99 -28.98 -4.96
C ARG A 18 -15.86 -29.99 -4.95
N ALA A 19 -14.64 -29.51 -4.79
CA ALA A 19 -13.62 -30.36 -4.25
C ALA A 19 -14.12 -30.72 -2.85
N SER A 20 -14.82 -31.84 -2.72
CA SER A 20 -14.71 -32.65 -1.52
C SER A 20 -13.23 -33.02 -1.44
N GLY A 21 -12.42 -32.09 -0.94
CA GLY A 21 -10.99 -32.27 -0.84
C GLY A 21 -10.73 -33.58 -0.14
N THR A 22 -9.86 -34.39 -0.75
CA THR A 22 -9.40 -35.62 -0.15
C THR A 22 -8.92 -35.32 1.27
N VAL A 23 -9.05 -36.28 2.18
CA VAL A 23 -8.52 -36.14 3.54
C VAL A 23 -7.05 -35.68 3.49
N ALA A 24 -6.28 -36.21 2.54
CA ALA A 24 -4.92 -35.78 2.24
C ALA A 24 -4.80 -34.28 1.91
N GLY A 25 -5.67 -33.72 1.07
CA GLY A 25 -5.66 -32.29 0.73
C GLY A 25 -5.93 -31.38 1.93
N LYS A 26 -6.82 -31.78 2.84
CA LYS A 26 -7.08 -31.05 4.09
C LYS A 26 -5.87 -31.12 5.04
N ILE A 27 -5.27 -32.31 5.18
CA ILE A 27 -4.07 -32.49 6.00
C ILE A 27 -2.92 -31.65 5.46
N LEU A 28 -2.65 -31.69 4.14
CA LEU A 28 -1.58 -30.93 3.52
C LEU A 28 -1.76 -29.42 3.71
N TYR A 29 -2.99 -28.92 3.57
CA TYR A 29 -3.29 -27.52 3.84
C TYR A 29 -3.10 -27.15 5.32
N GLY A 30 -3.52 -28.02 6.24
CA GLY A 30 -3.24 -27.86 7.67
C GLY A 30 -1.74 -27.80 7.98
N VAL A 31 -0.96 -28.74 7.44
CA VAL A 31 0.51 -28.79 7.60
C VAL A 31 1.16 -27.52 7.05
N LEU A 32 0.69 -27.01 5.91
CA LEU A 32 1.20 -25.77 5.31
C LEU A 32 1.10 -24.59 6.27
N PHE A 33 -0.05 -24.37 6.90
CA PHE A 33 -0.28 -23.18 7.73
C PHE A 33 0.12 -23.34 9.20
N VAL A 34 0.10 -24.57 9.74
CA VAL A 34 0.44 -24.83 11.15
C VAL A 34 1.93 -25.14 11.35
N ILE A 35 2.60 -25.69 10.34
CA ILE A 35 4.00 -26.11 10.44
C ILE A 35 4.88 -25.35 9.44
N LEU A 36 4.64 -25.53 8.13
CA LEU A 36 5.59 -25.05 7.11
C LEU A 36 5.70 -23.52 7.09
N LEU A 37 4.58 -22.80 7.15
CA LEU A 37 4.57 -21.34 7.16
C LEU A 37 5.24 -20.78 8.42
N PRO A 38 4.88 -21.18 9.66
CA PRO A 38 5.61 -20.74 10.85
C PRO A 38 7.11 -21.03 10.81
N VAL A 39 7.51 -22.23 10.37
CA VAL A 39 8.94 -22.59 10.21
C VAL A 39 9.61 -21.68 9.18
N ALA A 40 8.97 -21.43 8.03
CA ALA A 40 9.51 -20.53 7.02
C ALA A 40 9.66 -19.10 7.53
N LEU A 41 8.71 -18.59 8.33
CA LEU A 41 8.81 -17.26 8.96
C LEU A 41 9.92 -17.21 10.01
N ILE A 42 10.10 -18.25 10.81
CA ILE A 42 11.20 -18.33 11.79
C ILE A 42 12.55 -18.38 11.10
N LEU A 43 12.70 -19.20 10.05
CA LEU A 43 13.93 -19.25 9.26
C LEU A 43 14.22 -17.91 8.58
N TRP A 44 13.19 -17.27 8.02
CA TRP A 44 13.33 -15.94 7.44
C TRP A 44 13.78 -14.91 8.48
N ALA A 45 13.19 -14.92 9.67
CA ALA A 45 13.60 -14.05 10.78
C ALA A 45 15.07 -14.26 11.14
N TYR A 46 15.48 -15.52 11.29
CA TYR A 46 16.85 -15.90 11.60
C TYR A 46 17.86 -15.34 10.58
N PHE A 47 17.58 -15.49 9.28
CA PHE A 47 18.47 -14.96 8.23
C PHE A 47 18.49 -13.42 8.22
N LEU A 48 17.34 -12.78 8.40
CA LEU A 48 17.28 -11.33 8.50
C LEU A 48 18.07 -10.82 9.72
N ASP A 49 17.87 -11.41 10.90
CA ASP A 49 18.56 -11.01 12.13
C ASP A 49 20.07 -11.26 12.06
N SER A 50 20.51 -12.28 11.31
CA SER A 50 21.94 -12.52 11.06
C SER A 50 22.59 -11.46 10.15
N THR A 51 21.76 -10.70 9.43
CA THR A 51 22.20 -9.66 8.49
C THR A 51 21.93 -8.24 9.03
N PHE A 52 20.96 -8.09 9.95
CA PHE A 52 20.43 -6.82 10.43
C PHE A 52 20.24 -6.79 11.93
N GLU A 53 20.91 -5.86 12.59
CA GLU A 53 20.66 -5.54 13.99
C GLU A 53 19.68 -4.35 14.07
N PHE A 54 18.37 -4.65 14.08
CA PHE A 54 17.37 -3.67 14.47
C PHE A 54 17.00 -3.84 15.94
N ALA A 55 17.07 -2.75 16.70
CA ALA A 55 16.56 -2.75 18.06
C ALA A 55 15.06 -3.06 18.07
N VAL A 56 14.63 -3.85 19.06
CA VAL A 56 13.21 -4.19 19.27
C VAL A 56 12.72 -3.51 20.54
N PRO A 57 11.59 -2.78 20.50
CA PRO A 57 11.04 -2.13 21.68
C PRO A 57 10.75 -3.14 22.78
N HIS A 58 11.23 -2.85 24.00
CA HIS A 58 10.96 -3.63 25.21
C HIS A 58 11.23 -5.15 25.08
N ALA A 59 12.25 -5.54 24.31
CA ALA A 59 12.57 -6.95 24.04
C ALA A 59 12.60 -7.83 25.31
N GLY A 60 12.11 -9.07 25.17
CA GLY A 60 11.99 -10.05 26.25
C GLY A 60 10.55 -10.29 26.69
N VAL A 61 10.32 -10.40 28.00
CA VAL A 61 9.06 -10.94 28.57
C VAL A 61 7.79 -10.14 28.23
N THR A 62 7.93 -8.88 27.81
CA THR A 62 6.79 -8.02 27.44
C THR A 62 6.06 -8.51 26.18
N GLY A 63 6.73 -9.33 25.34
CA GLY A 63 6.11 -9.95 24.17
C GLY A 63 5.16 -11.11 24.51
N VAL A 64 5.31 -11.74 25.68
CA VAL A 64 4.56 -12.95 26.06
C VAL A 64 3.06 -12.71 26.10
N PRO A 65 2.53 -11.64 26.76
CA PRO A 65 1.09 -11.37 26.75
C PRO A 65 0.52 -11.18 25.34
N VAL A 66 1.28 -10.52 24.46
CA VAL A 66 0.87 -10.26 23.06
C VAL A 66 0.81 -11.58 22.27
N ALA A 67 1.83 -12.43 22.43
CA ALA A 67 1.87 -13.75 21.80
C ALA A 67 0.74 -14.65 22.30
N VAL A 68 0.51 -14.72 23.61
CA VAL A 68 -0.56 -15.53 24.23
C VAL A 68 -1.94 -15.06 23.76
N LEU A 69 -2.19 -13.75 23.73
CA LEU A 69 -3.43 -13.20 23.19
C LEU A 69 -3.62 -13.58 21.72
N GLY A 70 -2.54 -13.47 20.92
CA GLY A 70 -2.53 -13.86 19.53
C GLY A 70 -2.90 -15.32 19.31
N THR A 71 -2.25 -16.24 20.05
CA THR A 71 -2.54 -17.68 20.02
C THR A 71 -3.96 -17.98 20.48
N ALA A 72 -4.44 -17.35 21.55
CA ALA A 72 -5.81 -17.54 22.05
C ALA A 72 -6.86 -17.14 21.00
N LEU A 73 -6.68 -16.00 20.32
CA LEU A 73 -7.58 -15.57 19.25
C LEU A 73 -7.61 -16.55 18.06
N MET A 74 -6.46 -17.13 17.69
CA MET A 74 -6.39 -18.15 16.64
C MET A 74 -7.14 -19.43 17.04
N ILE A 75 -6.91 -19.94 18.25
CA ILE A 75 -7.57 -21.16 18.76
C ILE A 75 -9.08 -20.96 18.87
N LEU A 76 -9.52 -19.86 19.49
CA LEU A 76 -10.94 -19.54 19.66
C LEU A 76 -11.63 -19.28 18.32
N GLY A 77 -10.91 -18.66 17.36
CA GLY A 77 -11.41 -18.46 15.99
C GLY A 77 -11.60 -19.78 15.26
N ALA A 78 -10.58 -20.65 15.28
CA ALA A 78 -10.66 -21.98 14.67
C ALA A 78 -11.80 -22.82 15.29
N ALA A 79 -11.93 -22.81 16.62
CA ALA A 79 -13.00 -23.49 17.32
C ALA A 79 -14.39 -22.94 16.93
N ALA A 80 -14.55 -21.62 16.83
CA ALA A 80 -15.82 -21.01 16.41
C ALA A 80 -16.20 -21.38 14.96
N LEU A 81 -15.25 -21.41 14.03
CA LEU A 81 -15.50 -21.85 12.65
C LEU A 81 -15.88 -23.33 12.58
N TRP A 82 -15.24 -24.17 13.40
CA TRP A 82 -15.54 -25.60 13.45
C TRP A 82 -16.92 -25.88 14.06
N LEU A 83 -17.20 -25.32 15.24
CA LEU A 83 -18.41 -25.57 16.02
C LEU A 83 -19.64 -24.91 15.40
N PHE A 84 -19.54 -23.64 14.98
CA PHE A 84 -20.70 -22.88 14.49
C PHE A 84 -20.76 -22.80 12.97
N GLY A 85 -19.62 -22.84 12.28
CA GLY A 85 -19.55 -22.73 10.82
C GLY A 85 -19.63 -24.07 10.08
N ARG A 86 -19.53 -25.20 10.81
CA ARG A 86 -19.57 -26.58 10.27
C ARG A 86 -18.53 -26.81 9.16
N GLY A 87 -17.34 -26.26 9.30
CA GLY A 87 -16.22 -26.50 8.39
C GLY A 87 -14.87 -26.15 9.02
N LEU A 88 -13.81 -26.22 8.22
CA LEU A 88 -12.45 -25.97 8.70
C LEU A 88 -12.06 -24.50 8.48
N PRO A 89 -11.13 -23.95 9.26
CA PRO A 89 -10.55 -22.64 9.03
C PRO A 89 -9.58 -22.66 7.83
N MET A 90 -10.06 -23.07 6.67
CA MET A 90 -9.26 -23.31 5.47
C MET A 90 -9.95 -22.73 4.24
N ASN A 91 -9.29 -21.84 3.51
CA ASN A 91 -9.89 -21.17 2.35
C ASN A 91 -10.42 -22.15 1.28
N PRO A 92 -9.71 -23.24 0.93
CA PRO A 92 -10.22 -24.24 -0.01
C PRO A 92 -11.34 -25.13 0.57
N PHE A 93 -11.50 -25.16 1.89
CA PHE A 93 -12.49 -26.01 2.59
C PHE A 93 -13.31 -25.17 3.59
N PRO A 94 -13.98 -24.10 3.12
CA PRO A 94 -14.47 -23.08 4.02
C PRO A 94 -15.69 -23.56 4.83
N PRO A 95 -16.00 -22.89 5.95
CA PRO A 95 -17.21 -23.15 6.74
C PRO A 95 -18.47 -23.02 5.90
N LYS A 96 -19.44 -23.93 6.07
CA LYS A 96 -20.71 -23.94 5.31
C LYS A 96 -21.66 -22.83 5.73
N GLU A 97 -21.61 -22.46 7.00
CA GLU A 97 -22.49 -21.46 7.62
C GLU A 97 -21.69 -20.23 8.01
N PHE A 98 -22.31 -19.05 7.92
CA PHE A 98 -21.69 -17.80 8.32
C PHE A 98 -21.62 -17.71 9.85
N VAL A 99 -20.41 -17.48 10.39
CA VAL A 99 -20.17 -17.42 11.84
C VAL A 99 -20.12 -15.98 12.33
N SER A 100 -21.05 -15.62 13.20
CA SER A 100 -21.14 -14.30 13.86
C SER A 100 -21.19 -14.39 15.40
N ARG A 101 -20.85 -15.56 15.95
CA ARG A 101 -20.87 -15.87 17.40
C ARG A 101 -19.45 -16.13 17.92
N GLY A 102 -19.29 -16.15 19.24
CA GLY A 102 -17.97 -16.30 19.87
C GLY A 102 -17.06 -15.11 19.56
N VAL A 103 -15.78 -15.37 19.27
CA VAL A 103 -14.81 -14.31 18.90
C VAL A 103 -15.16 -13.58 17.60
N TYR A 104 -15.88 -14.22 16.67
CA TYR A 104 -16.38 -13.58 15.44
C TYR A 104 -17.50 -12.56 15.69
N ARG A 105 -18.08 -12.54 16.89
CA ARG A 105 -18.96 -11.44 17.31
C ARG A 105 -18.18 -10.14 17.44
N TRP A 106 -16.91 -10.20 17.83
CA TRP A 106 -16.09 -9.03 18.14
C TRP A 106 -15.25 -8.58 16.94
N LEU A 107 -14.62 -9.52 16.23
CA LEU A 107 -13.72 -9.25 15.12
C LEU A 107 -14.17 -10.00 13.86
N ALA A 108 -14.00 -9.39 12.68
CA ALA A 108 -14.29 -10.07 11.41
C ALA A 108 -13.27 -11.20 11.12
N HIS A 109 -12.01 -10.99 11.49
CA HIS A 109 -10.90 -11.91 11.17
C HIS A 109 -10.05 -12.20 12.42
N PRO A 110 -10.61 -12.78 13.49
CA PRO A 110 -9.91 -13.00 14.77
C PRO A 110 -8.65 -13.87 14.60
N MET A 111 -8.66 -14.85 13.70
CA MET A 111 -7.49 -15.68 13.44
C MET A 111 -6.34 -14.89 12.80
N TYR A 112 -6.63 -14.01 11.84
CA TYR A 112 -5.60 -13.18 11.21
C TYR A 112 -5.06 -12.12 12.17
N THR A 113 -5.93 -11.48 12.95
CA THR A 113 -5.51 -10.60 14.05
C THR A 113 -4.63 -11.35 15.04
N GLY A 114 -5.04 -12.56 15.42
CA GLY A 114 -4.29 -13.41 16.33
C GLY A 114 -2.91 -13.80 15.79
N PHE A 115 -2.83 -14.17 14.51
CA PHE A 115 -1.56 -14.50 13.85
C PHE A 115 -0.61 -13.29 13.81
N CYS A 116 -1.11 -12.10 13.46
CA CYS A 116 -0.30 -10.88 13.45
C CYS A 116 0.24 -10.52 14.84
N LEU A 117 -0.59 -10.62 15.89
CA LEU A 117 -0.17 -10.40 17.27
C LEU A 117 0.84 -11.47 17.73
N CYS A 118 0.66 -12.72 17.29
CA CYS A 118 1.58 -13.81 17.59
C CYS A 118 2.97 -13.54 16.98
N CYS A 119 3.04 -13.13 15.70
CA CYS A 119 4.30 -12.75 15.07
C CYS A 119 4.97 -11.60 15.83
N ALA A 120 4.24 -10.52 16.13
CA ALA A 120 4.77 -9.37 16.85
C ALA A 120 5.29 -9.76 18.25
N GLY A 121 4.48 -10.48 19.02
CA GLY A 121 4.81 -10.90 20.39
C GLY A 121 6.00 -11.85 20.44
N VAL A 122 6.08 -12.82 19.53
CA VAL A 122 7.23 -13.73 19.42
C VAL A 122 8.49 -12.95 19.05
N SER A 123 8.42 -12.03 18.08
CA SER A 123 9.58 -11.21 17.72
C SER A 123 10.08 -10.35 18.89
N VAL A 124 9.18 -9.78 19.70
CA VAL A 124 9.56 -9.08 20.94
C VAL A 124 10.19 -10.03 21.96
N CYS A 125 9.64 -11.24 22.16
CA CYS A 125 10.18 -12.22 23.10
C CYS A 125 11.63 -12.60 22.80
N PHE A 126 11.95 -12.78 21.52
CA PHE A 126 13.27 -13.21 21.06
C PHE A 126 14.19 -12.05 20.66
N GLY A 127 13.72 -10.79 20.74
CA GLY A 127 14.49 -9.62 20.28
C GLY A 127 14.78 -9.64 18.78
N SER A 128 13.92 -10.27 17.98
CA SER A 128 14.08 -10.42 16.53
C SER A 128 13.68 -9.14 15.79
N GLY A 129 14.69 -8.38 15.36
CA GLY A 129 14.51 -7.13 14.61
C GLY A 129 13.85 -7.35 13.25
N GLY A 130 14.32 -8.33 12.48
CA GLY A 130 13.73 -8.74 11.21
C GLY A 130 12.30 -9.26 11.39
N GLY A 131 12.06 -10.04 12.44
CA GLY A 131 10.72 -10.52 12.79
C GLY A 131 9.73 -9.37 13.09
N PHE A 132 10.18 -8.37 13.86
CA PHE A 132 9.35 -7.27 14.29
C PHE A 132 9.13 -6.21 13.20
N TRP A 133 10.19 -5.75 12.55
CA TRP A 133 10.14 -4.63 11.59
C TRP A 133 9.82 -5.03 10.15
N ILE A 134 10.07 -6.28 9.77
CA ILE A 134 9.85 -6.75 8.39
C ILE A 134 8.72 -7.78 8.35
N ILE A 135 8.86 -8.89 9.07
CA ILE A 135 7.95 -10.03 8.93
C ILE A 135 6.56 -9.68 9.44
N THR A 136 6.45 -9.06 10.62
CA THR A 136 5.15 -8.72 11.22
C THR A 136 4.34 -7.77 10.31
N PRO A 137 4.87 -6.64 9.81
CA PRO A 137 4.18 -5.80 8.83
C PRO A 137 3.82 -6.54 7.52
N VAL A 138 4.72 -7.36 6.99
CA VAL A 138 4.47 -8.16 5.77
C VAL A 138 3.33 -9.16 5.99
N VAL A 139 3.28 -9.81 7.15
CA VAL A 139 2.19 -10.73 7.54
C VAL A 139 0.87 -9.98 7.69
N ILE A 140 0.87 -8.79 8.31
CA ILE A 140 -0.32 -7.92 8.39
C ILE A 140 -0.83 -7.59 6.99
N LEU A 141 0.07 -7.12 6.11
CA LEU A 141 -0.27 -6.79 4.72
C LEU A 141 -0.73 -8.02 3.94
N GLY A 142 -0.13 -9.19 4.15
CA GLY A 142 -0.52 -10.46 3.55
C GLY A 142 -1.93 -10.91 3.98
N CYS A 143 -2.25 -10.80 5.27
CA CYS A 143 -3.60 -11.07 5.79
C CYS A 143 -4.63 -10.12 5.17
N VAL A 144 -4.32 -8.82 5.11
CA VAL A 144 -5.16 -7.82 4.42
C VAL A 144 -5.33 -8.19 2.94
N ALA A 145 -4.25 -8.62 2.27
CA ALA A 145 -4.31 -8.99 0.86
C ALA A 145 -5.17 -10.23 0.60
N ILE A 146 -5.13 -11.23 1.47
CA ILE A 146 -6.02 -12.40 1.40
C ILE A 146 -7.48 -11.97 1.60
N VAL A 147 -7.75 -11.09 2.57
CA VAL A 147 -9.11 -10.60 2.83
C VAL A 147 -9.68 -9.86 1.62
N TYR A 148 -8.95 -8.87 1.08
CA TYR A 148 -9.45 -8.04 -0.02
C TYR A 148 -9.29 -8.69 -1.41
N GLY A 149 -8.32 -9.59 -1.57
CA GLY A 149 -8.01 -10.28 -2.81
C GLY A 149 -8.75 -11.62 -2.99
N TYR A 150 -9.35 -12.16 -1.93
CA TYR A 150 -10.07 -13.42 -1.99
C TYR A 150 -11.28 -13.49 -1.04
N GLU A 151 -11.05 -13.49 0.28
CA GLU A 151 -12.05 -13.92 1.27
C GLU A 151 -13.31 -13.06 1.26
N ARG A 152 -13.17 -11.73 1.18
CA ARG A 152 -14.30 -10.81 1.15
C ARG A 152 -15.21 -11.08 -0.05
N GLN A 153 -14.63 -11.37 -1.21
CA GLN A 153 -15.39 -11.64 -2.42
C GLN A 153 -16.11 -12.99 -2.34
N ASP A 154 -15.44 -14.01 -1.80
CA ASP A 154 -16.03 -15.32 -1.53
C ASP A 154 -17.21 -15.23 -0.55
N LEU A 155 -17.03 -14.51 0.56
CA LEU A 155 -18.08 -14.27 1.56
C LEU A 155 -19.27 -13.50 0.98
N ASP A 156 -19.01 -12.47 0.16
CA ASP A 156 -20.06 -11.72 -0.54
C ASP A 156 -20.86 -12.62 -1.49
N GLN A 157 -20.20 -13.52 -2.21
CA GLN A 157 -20.86 -14.44 -3.14
C GLN A 157 -21.70 -15.50 -2.41
N ARG A 158 -21.20 -16.02 -1.28
CA ARG A 158 -21.82 -17.17 -0.60
C ARG A 158 -22.89 -16.79 0.42
N PHE A 159 -22.70 -15.68 1.12
CA PHE A 159 -23.55 -15.27 2.23
C PHE A 159 -24.22 -13.92 2.00
N GLY A 160 -23.95 -13.27 0.86
CA GLY A 160 -24.42 -11.92 0.59
C GLY A 160 -23.73 -10.86 1.44
N ARG A 161 -24.06 -9.60 1.14
CA ARG A 161 -23.46 -8.41 1.78
C ARG A 161 -24.20 -7.97 3.03
N SER A 162 -25.44 -8.40 3.21
CA SER A 162 -26.31 -8.11 4.37
C SER A 162 -25.98 -8.97 5.61
N ARG A 163 -24.84 -9.65 5.59
CA ARG A 163 -24.39 -10.55 6.68
C ARG A 163 -24.12 -9.77 7.96
N ALA A 164 -24.19 -10.48 9.09
CA ALA A 164 -23.94 -9.88 10.39
C ALA A 164 -22.52 -9.28 10.46
N VAL A 165 -22.43 -8.09 11.06
CA VAL A 165 -21.19 -7.31 11.15
C VAL A 165 -20.66 -7.38 12.59
N PRO A 166 -19.34 -7.56 12.81
CA PRO A 166 -18.76 -7.63 14.16
C PRO A 166 -18.96 -6.34 14.97
N LEU A 167 -18.82 -6.43 16.29
CA LEU A 167 -18.92 -5.30 17.22
C LEU A 167 -17.79 -4.29 17.03
N ILE A 168 -16.55 -4.74 16.82
CA ILE A 168 -15.43 -3.86 16.50
C ILE A 168 -15.39 -3.63 14.99
N ARG A 169 -15.78 -2.43 14.59
CA ARG A 169 -15.90 -2.04 13.18
C ARG A 169 -15.87 -0.53 13.03
N LEU A 170 -15.58 -0.06 11.81
CA LEU A 170 -15.87 1.33 11.49
C LEU A 170 -17.40 1.55 11.55
N PRO A 171 -17.88 2.61 12.25
CA PRO A 171 -19.32 2.89 12.34
C PRO A 171 -19.94 3.07 10.96
N ALA A 172 -21.23 2.71 10.80
CA ALA A 172 -21.94 2.90 9.54
C ALA A 172 -22.21 4.40 9.24
N MET A 173 -22.44 4.74 7.98
CA MET A 173 -22.90 6.09 7.58
C MET A 173 -24.40 6.23 7.85
N GLU A 174 -24.78 6.35 9.12
CA GLU A 174 -26.17 6.43 9.56
C GLU A 174 -26.31 7.47 10.67
N GLU A 175 -27.43 8.22 10.69
CA GLU A 175 -27.73 9.22 11.73
C GLU A 175 -28.32 8.59 13.01
N SER A 176 -27.92 7.36 13.33
CA SER A 176 -28.32 6.69 14.56
C SER A 176 -27.41 7.05 15.74
N ALA A 177 -27.95 6.92 16.96
CA ALA A 177 -27.20 7.15 18.20
C ALA A 177 -26.04 6.15 18.34
N LEU A 178 -24.96 6.59 18.97
CA LEU A 178 -23.78 5.76 19.22
C LEU A 178 -24.04 4.69 20.27
N THR A 179 -23.57 3.48 19.99
CA THR A 179 -23.45 2.40 20.98
C THR A 179 -22.08 2.43 21.66
N TRP A 180 -21.95 1.79 22.82
CA TRP A 180 -20.63 1.62 23.48
C TRP A 180 -19.60 0.94 22.57
N ASN A 181 -20.02 0.00 21.72
CA ASN A 181 -19.14 -0.69 20.79
C ASN A 181 -18.66 0.23 19.66
N ASP A 182 -19.48 1.17 19.20
CA ASP A 182 -19.06 2.18 18.23
C ASP A 182 -17.93 3.04 18.82
N ARG A 183 -18.06 3.47 20.09
CA ARG A 183 -17.04 4.25 20.80
C ARG A 183 -15.75 3.45 21.02
N LEU A 184 -15.88 2.21 21.50
CA LEU A 184 -14.75 1.29 21.68
C LEU A 184 -13.99 1.04 20.37
N SER A 185 -14.72 0.93 19.25
CA SER A 185 -14.11 0.76 17.93
C SER A 185 -13.23 1.94 17.54
N ALA A 186 -13.59 3.17 17.89
CA ALA A 186 -12.73 4.33 17.61
C ALA A 186 -11.42 4.29 18.41
N TYR A 187 -11.44 3.86 19.67
CA TYR A 187 -10.21 3.66 20.43
C TYR A 187 -9.34 2.58 19.81
N LEU A 188 -9.91 1.40 19.53
CA LEU A 188 -9.14 0.24 19.05
C LEU A 188 -8.66 0.34 17.61
N LEU A 189 -9.42 0.99 16.72
CA LEU A 189 -9.13 1.04 15.29
C LEU A 189 -8.47 2.36 14.84
N VAL A 190 -8.45 3.38 15.69
CA VAL A 190 -7.96 4.72 15.32
C VAL A 190 -6.88 5.18 16.29
N LEU A 191 -7.23 5.32 17.58
CA LEU A 191 -6.30 5.92 18.55
C LEU A 191 -5.18 4.95 18.96
N LEU A 192 -5.49 3.67 19.16
CA LEU A 192 -4.48 2.67 19.52
C LEU A 192 -3.45 2.43 18.41
N PRO A 193 -3.83 2.22 17.12
CA PRO A 193 -2.84 2.10 16.04
C PRO A 193 -2.00 3.36 15.85
N TRP A 194 -2.59 4.55 16.05
CA TRP A 194 -1.83 5.79 16.04
C TRP A 194 -0.80 5.84 17.17
N ALA A 195 -1.21 5.56 18.40
CA ALA A 195 -0.32 5.58 19.57
C ALA A 195 0.84 4.60 19.37
N ILE A 196 0.56 3.36 18.93
CA ILE A 196 1.61 2.38 18.59
C ILE A 196 2.55 2.94 17.53
N GLY A 197 2.02 3.48 16.41
CA GLY A 197 2.85 4.04 15.35
C GLY A 197 3.71 5.22 15.81
N TYR A 198 3.18 6.09 16.67
CA TYR A 198 3.89 7.22 17.25
C TYR A 198 5.03 6.75 18.14
N GLU A 199 4.75 5.88 19.11
CA GLU A 199 5.75 5.31 20.02
C GLU A 199 6.85 4.54 19.27
N LEU A 200 6.51 3.86 18.18
CA LEU A 200 7.51 3.21 17.32
C LEU A 200 8.42 4.22 16.60
N ALA A 201 7.89 5.37 16.18
CA ALA A 201 8.69 6.44 15.58
C ALA A 201 9.60 7.10 16.63
N VAL A 202 9.07 7.36 17.83
CA VAL A 202 9.84 7.85 19.00
C VAL A 202 10.96 6.87 19.35
N PHE A 203 10.67 5.57 19.40
CA PHE A 203 11.65 4.53 19.69
C PHE A 203 12.77 4.44 18.65
N ILE A 204 12.46 4.54 17.35
CA ILE A 204 13.47 4.54 16.28
C ILE A 204 14.36 5.77 16.37
N GLY A 205 13.78 6.92 16.72
CA GLY A 205 14.49 8.18 16.86
C GLY A 205 14.95 8.77 15.52
N ALA A 206 15.79 9.81 15.61
CA ALA A 206 16.16 10.62 14.46
C ALA A 206 17.12 9.86 13.53
N PRO A 207 16.86 9.80 12.21
CA PRO A 207 17.78 9.15 11.29
C PRO A 207 19.05 9.99 11.12
N ARG A 208 20.18 9.33 10.81
CA ARG A 208 21.48 9.99 10.71
C ARG A 208 21.56 11.05 9.61
N ASP A 209 20.74 10.92 8.58
CA ASP A 209 20.66 11.82 7.43
C ASP A 209 19.59 12.92 7.62
N ALA A 210 19.08 13.11 8.84
CA ALA A 210 18.01 14.05 9.12
C ALA A 210 18.39 15.51 8.87
N ALA A 211 17.49 16.24 8.21
CA ALA A 211 17.56 17.68 8.07
C ALA A 211 16.59 18.37 9.04
N SER A 212 17.04 19.47 9.68
CA SER A 212 16.18 20.28 10.53
C SER A 212 15.19 21.10 9.70
N LEU A 213 13.92 21.09 10.08
CA LEU A 213 12.87 21.95 9.48
C LEU A 213 12.72 23.31 10.17
N THR A 214 13.60 23.64 11.11
CA THR A 214 13.48 24.85 11.92
C THR A 214 14.10 26.05 11.21
N PHE A 215 13.31 27.11 11.02
CA PHE A 215 13.84 28.37 10.49
C PHE A 215 14.71 29.10 11.52
N ALA A 216 15.69 29.86 11.04
CA ALA A 216 16.64 30.58 11.90
C ALA A 216 15.97 31.58 12.87
N PHE A 217 14.83 32.17 12.49
CA PHE A 217 14.11 33.10 13.36
C PHE A 217 13.31 32.38 14.46
N GLU A 218 12.86 31.14 14.22
CA GLU A 218 12.09 30.37 15.20
C GLU A 218 12.94 30.03 16.42
N LYS A 219 14.26 29.85 16.23
CA LYS A 219 15.22 29.63 17.31
C LYS A 219 15.32 30.80 18.30
N ARG A 220 14.84 31.99 17.93
CA ARG A 220 14.85 33.20 18.78
C ARG A 220 13.53 33.42 19.53
N ILE A 221 12.54 32.54 19.35
CA ILE A 221 11.25 32.64 20.05
C ILE A 221 11.44 32.03 21.44
N ASP A 222 11.21 32.83 22.49
CA ASP A 222 11.25 32.35 23.87
C ASP A 222 10.18 31.29 24.14
N VAL A 223 10.52 30.30 24.96
CA VAL A 223 9.57 29.28 25.40
C VAL A 223 8.59 29.88 26.41
N LEU A 224 7.31 29.85 26.10
CA LEU A 224 6.25 30.34 26.98
C LEU A 224 5.65 29.19 27.78
N GLU A 225 6.17 28.93 28.98
CA GLU A 225 5.76 27.79 29.82
C GLU A 225 4.24 27.72 30.08
N TRP A 226 3.54 28.84 30.19
CA TRP A 226 2.11 28.85 30.50
C TRP A 226 1.23 28.30 29.37
N THR A 227 1.71 28.32 28.12
CA THR A 227 0.97 27.77 26.97
C THR A 227 0.97 26.25 26.95
N GLU A 228 1.76 25.62 27.82
CA GLU A 228 1.77 24.17 28.04
C GLU A 228 0.39 23.63 28.40
N ILE A 229 -0.39 24.35 29.21
CA ILE A 229 -1.77 23.94 29.54
C ILE A 229 -2.64 23.85 28.27
N ILE A 230 -2.45 24.79 27.35
CA ILE A 230 -3.17 24.79 26.07
C ILE A 230 -2.67 23.63 25.21
N TYR A 231 -1.35 23.43 25.11
CA TYR A 231 -0.73 22.32 24.38
C TYR A 231 -1.24 20.95 24.86
N ALA A 232 -1.13 20.67 26.15
CA ALA A 232 -1.54 19.42 26.78
C ALA A 232 -3.07 19.18 26.73
N SER A 233 -3.88 20.23 26.57
CA SER A 233 -5.34 20.07 26.45
C SER A 233 -5.75 19.17 25.26
N THR A 234 -4.90 19.07 24.24
CA THR A 234 -5.10 18.18 23.08
C THR A 234 -5.33 16.73 23.49
N TYR A 235 -4.56 16.21 24.44
CA TYR A 235 -4.66 14.81 24.88
C TYR A 235 -6.05 14.50 25.44
N ILE A 236 -6.57 15.40 26.28
CA ILE A 236 -7.91 15.27 26.89
C ILE A 236 -8.98 15.33 25.80
N TRP A 237 -8.86 16.26 24.85
CA TRP A 237 -9.83 16.44 23.77
C TRP A 237 -9.94 15.20 22.88
N VAL A 238 -8.80 14.61 22.52
CA VAL A 238 -8.75 13.40 21.70
C VAL A 238 -9.39 12.23 22.42
N ILE A 239 -9.01 12.00 23.68
CA ILE A 239 -9.54 10.90 24.49
C ILE A 239 -11.05 11.06 24.70
N LEU A 240 -11.56 12.26 24.94
CA LEU A 240 -12.99 12.50 25.14
C LEU A 240 -13.81 12.47 23.85
N THR A 241 -13.20 12.67 22.68
CA THR A 241 -13.94 12.81 21.42
C THR A 241 -14.86 11.62 21.12
N PRO A 242 -14.39 10.35 21.14
CA PRO A 242 -15.29 9.22 20.96
C PRO A 242 -16.43 9.12 21.98
N LEU A 243 -16.33 9.74 23.16
CA LEU A 243 -17.35 9.76 24.22
C LEU A 243 -18.37 10.89 24.06
N LEU A 244 -18.00 12.00 23.44
CA LEU A 244 -18.84 13.19 23.33
C LEU A 244 -19.61 13.30 22.01
N LEU A 245 -19.22 12.55 20.98
CA LEU A 245 -19.97 12.51 19.72
C LEU A 245 -21.36 11.87 19.92
N LYS A 246 -22.30 12.25 19.04
CA LYS A 246 -23.72 11.92 19.17
C LYS A 246 -24.18 10.87 18.16
N THR A 247 -23.69 10.94 16.92
CA THR A 247 -24.15 10.06 15.82
C THR A 247 -23.03 9.21 15.22
N ARG A 248 -23.40 8.07 14.62
CA ARG A 248 -22.44 7.19 13.93
C ARG A 248 -21.77 7.89 12.74
N THR A 249 -22.49 8.73 12.01
CA THR A 249 -21.90 9.56 10.94
C THR A 249 -20.74 10.41 11.45
N GLN A 250 -20.92 11.11 12.58
CA GLN A 250 -19.87 11.95 13.18
C GLN A 250 -18.66 11.12 13.58
N LEU A 251 -18.89 10.01 14.29
CA LEU A 251 -17.80 9.13 14.74
C LEU A 251 -17.07 8.48 13.56
N ARG A 252 -17.79 8.12 12.49
CA ARG A 252 -17.19 7.58 11.27
C ARG A 252 -16.35 8.63 10.55
N ASP A 253 -16.81 9.88 10.46
CA ASP A 253 -16.02 10.96 9.85
C ASP A 253 -14.71 11.17 10.62
N PHE A 254 -14.79 11.26 11.95
CA PHE A 254 -13.62 11.32 12.84
C PHE A 254 -12.70 10.11 12.65
N ALA A 255 -13.24 8.89 12.70
CA ALA A 255 -12.46 7.66 12.61
C ALA A 255 -11.74 7.51 11.26
N VAL A 256 -12.44 7.77 10.15
CA VAL A 256 -11.83 7.68 8.81
C VAL A 256 -10.79 8.79 8.61
N SER A 257 -11.06 10.02 9.06
CA SER A 257 -10.07 11.10 8.98
C SER A 257 -8.85 10.82 9.86
N GLY A 258 -9.06 10.27 11.07
CA GLY A 258 -7.99 9.84 11.97
C GLY A 258 -7.12 8.77 11.33
N ILE A 259 -7.70 7.68 10.80
CA ILE A 259 -6.95 6.61 10.13
C ILE A 259 -6.14 7.15 8.95
N LEU A 260 -6.73 8.00 8.10
CA LEU A 260 -6.01 8.59 6.97
C LEU A 260 -4.85 9.47 7.44
N ALA A 261 -5.07 10.27 8.49
CA ALA A 261 -4.03 11.12 9.06
C ALA A 261 -2.92 10.31 9.74
N THR A 262 -3.25 9.22 10.42
CA THR A 262 -2.28 8.28 10.99
C THR A 262 -1.43 7.64 9.91
N VAL A 263 -2.04 7.05 8.87
CA VAL A 263 -1.30 6.41 7.78
C VAL A 263 -0.39 7.42 7.06
N ALA A 264 -0.90 8.62 6.78
CA ALA A 264 -0.10 9.66 6.13
C ALA A 264 1.02 10.18 7.06
N GLY A 265 0.70 10.60 8.27
CA GLY A 265 1.64 11.22 9.20
C GLY A 265 2.72 10.26 9.70
N ILE A 266 2.34 9.06 10.15
CA ILE A 266 3.31 8.03 10.55
C ILE A 266 4.12 7.56 9.33
N GLY A 267 3.50 7.47 8.15
CA GLY A 267 4.24 7.19 6.91
C GLY A 267 5.32 8.23 6.63
N LEU A 268 5.04 9.52 6.86
CA LEU A 268 6.04 10.58 6.68
C LEU A 268 7.17 10.52 7.71
N PHE A 269 6.90 10.14 8.96
CA PHE A 269 7.96 9.90 9.96
C PHE A 269 9.00 8.89 9.48
N PHE A 270 8.56 7.82 8.80
CA PHE A 270 9.48 6.79 8.30
C PHE A 270 10.09 7.13 6.94
N LEU A 271 9.39 7.90 6.10
CA LEU A 271 9.81 8.18 4.73
C LEU A 271 10.70 9.41 4.59
N LEU A 272 10.52 10.44 5.42
CA LEU A 272 11.24 11.70 5.30
C LEU A 272 12.30 11.83 6.41
N PRO A 273 13.59 12.05 6.07
CA PRO A 273 14.64 12.30 7.05
C PRO A 273 14.57 13.75 7.54
N VAL A 274 13.55 14.08 8.31
CA VAL A 274 13.34 15.44 8.82
C VAL A 274 13.11 15.42 10.32
N VAL A 275 13.66 16.42 11.01
CA VAL A 275 13.58 16.54 12.46
C VAL A 275 13.29 17.97 12.89
N HIS A 276 12.78 18.11 14.11
CA HIS A 276 12.73 19.37 14.83
C HIS A 276 13.40 19.20 16.19
N GLU A 277 14.33 20.08 16.53
CA GLU A 277 14.96 20.09 17.85
C GLU A 277 14.17 21.02 18.76
N PRO A 278 13.61 20.52 19.88
CA PRO A 278 12.89 21.37 20.82
C PRO A 278 13.77 22.50 21.35
N ARG A 279 13.21 23.71 21.47
CA ARG A 279 13.96 24.88 21.92
C ARG A 279 14.40 24.74 23.37
N ILE A 280 15.69 24.96 23.64
CA ILE A 280 16.27 24.90 24.99
C ILE A 280 15.74 26.07 25.83
N PHE A 281 15.38 25.80 27.08
CA PHE A 281 14.97 26.80 28.08
C PHE A 281 15.20 26.26 29.49
N GLU A 282 15.24 27.14 30.49
CA GLU A 282 15.26 26.77 31.91
C GLU A 282 13.86 26.84 32.51
N PRO A 283 13.40 25.83 33.27
CA PRO A 283 12.03 25.79 33.80
C PRO A 283 11.86 26.69 35.03
N HIS A 284 10.97 27.67 34.97
CA HIS A 284 10.69 28.62 36.05
C HIS A 284 9.55 28.15 36.98
N GLY A 285 8.66 27.27 36.50
CA GLY A 285 7.51 26.80 37.26
C GLY A 285 7.12 25.33 37.02
N PRO A 286 5.99 24.90 37.60
CA PRO A 286 5.46 23.54 37.42
C PRO A 286 5.19 23.20 35.95
N LEU A 287 4.76 24.19 35.15
CA LEU A 287 4.46 23.99 33.73
C LEU A 287 5.74 23.82 32.89
N GLY A 288 6.81 24.59 33.17
CA GLY A 288 8.11 24.34 32.54
C GLY A 288 8.68 22.95 32.88
N ARG A 289 8.48 22.48 34.12
CA ARG A 289 8.89 21.11 34.51
C ARG A 289 8.04 20.04 33.82
N LEU A 290 6.74 20.26 33.67
CA LEU A 290 5.86 19.37 32.90
C LEU A 290 6.30 19.30 31.44
N LEU A 291 6.55 20.44 30.82
CA LEU A 291 7.03 20.53 29.44
C LEU A 291 8.37 19.79 29.25
N LEU A 292 9.33 19.93 30.18
CA LEU A 292 10.58 19.16 30.12
C LEU A 292 10.36 17.66 30.34
N TRP A 293 9.40 17.27 31.19
CA TRP A 293 9.05 15.87 31.40
C TRP A 293 8.44 15.25 30.13
N GLU A 294 7.55 15.95 29.43
CA GLU A 294 7.01 15.49 28.14
C GLU A 294 8.13 15.31 27.11
N ARG A 295 9.04 16.29 26.99
CA ARG A 295 10.19 16.20 26.08
C ARG A 295 11.13 15.03 26.39
N ALA A 296 11.26 14.66 27.66
CA ALA A 296 12.09 13.52 28.04
C ALA A 296 11.52 12.17 27.57
N HIS A 297 10.23 12.13 27.21
CA HIS A 297 9.54 10.94 26.69
C HIS A 297 9.19 11.06 25.21
N ASP A 298 9.77 12.04 24.50
CA ASP A 298 9.58 12.24 23.07
C ASP A 298 10.93 12.42 22.35
N THR A 299 10.93 12.42 21.02
CA THR A 299 12.13 12.63 20.22
C THR A 299 11.90 13.64 19.10
N SER A 300 13.00 14.20 18.59
CA SER A 300 12.99 15.11 17.45
C SER A 300 12.51 14.47 16.14
N ALA A 301 12.41 13.14 16.08
CA ALA A 301 12.01 12.36 14.91
C ALA A 301 10.50 12.31 14.69
N ALA A 302 9.72 12.35 15.77
CA ALA A 302 8.26 12.30 15.72
C ALA A 302 7.63 13.70 15.57
N ALA A 303 8.35 14.64 14.95
CA ALA A 303 7.93 16.05 14.89
C ALA A 303 7.16 16.42 13.62
N PHE A 304 7.60 15.99 12.43
CA PHE A 304 6.99 16.34 11.15
C PHE A 304 6.15 15.19 10.59
N PRO A 305 4.82 15.31 10.48
CA PRO A 305 3.96 16.45 10.82
C PRO A 305 3.56 16.48 12.30
N ALA A 306 3.15 17.65 12.80
CA ALA A 306 2.73 17.81 14.21
C ALA A 306 1.38 17.12 14.51
N PHE A 307 1.41 15.95 15.16
CA PHE A 307 0.18 15.22 15.49
C PHE A 307 -0.73 15.95 16.48
N HIS A 308 -0.21 16.78 17.38
CA HIS A 308 -1.03 17.63 18.24
C HIS A 308 -1.96 18.52 17.43
N VAL A 309 -1.44 19.13 16.37
CA VAL A 309 -2.21 20.00 15.46
C VAL A 309 -3.23 19.19 14.66
N ILE A 310 -2.82 18.04 14.12
CA ILE A 310 -3.71 17.13 13.41
C ILE A 310 -4.91 16.77 14.28
N TRP A 311 -4.65 16.27 15.48
CA TRP A 311 -5.67 15.83 16.40
C TRP A 311 -6.54 16.97 16.92
N ALA A 312 -5.96 18.12 17.25
CA ALA A 312 -6.72 19.30 17.67
C ALA A 312 -7.72 19.74 16.59
N LEU A 313 -7.30 19.77 15.32
CA LEU A 313 -8.21 20.15 14.23
C LEU A 313 -9.27 19.07 13.99
N LEU A 314 -8.89 17.79 13.93
CA LEU A 314 -9.85 16.69 13.73
C LEU A 314 -10.93 16.66 14.83
N THR A 315 -10.53 16.84 16.09
CA THR A 315 -11.45 16.90 17.23
C THR A 315 -12.31 18.16 17.18
N ALA A 316 -11.74 19.33 16.86
CA ALA A 316 -12.48 20.57 16.71
C ALA A 316 -13.58 20.47 15.63
N ARG A 317 -13.29 19.86 14.47
CA ARG A 317 -14.33 19.61 13.45
C ARG A 317 -15.42 18.69 13.97
N ALA A 318 -15.05 17.63 14.68
CA ALA A 318 -16.01 16.66 15.22
C ALA A 318 -16.92 17.32 16.28
N TRP A 319 -16.36 18.12 17.19
CA TRP A 319 -17.11 18.83 18.23
C TRP A 319 -17.90 20.01 17.70
N ALA A 320 -17.42 20.71 16.67
CA ALA A 320 -18.21 21.73 15.96
C ALA A 320 -19.48 21.15 15.33
N GLN A 321 -19.46 19.89 14.89
CA GLN A 321 -20.65 19.20 14.41
C GLN A 321 -21.58 18.77 15.55
N ALA A 322 -21.03 18.30 16.68
CA ALA A 322 -21.79 17.80 17.83
C ALA A 322 -22.38 18.92 18.72
N PHE A 323 -21.67 20.04 18.86
CA PHE A 323 -21.97 21.20 19.70
C PHE A 323 -21.97 22.48 18.87
N ARG A 324 -22.89 22.56 17.91
CA ARG A 324 -22.97 23.64 16.90
C ARG A 324 -22.91 25.07 17.45
N PRO A 325 -23.55 25.43 18.59
CA PRO A 325 -23.46 26.80 19.13
C PRO A 325 -22.03 27.22 19.46
N LEU A 326 -21.16 26.27 19.82
CA LEU A 326 -19.76 26.50 20.19
C LEU A 326 -18.78 26.23 19.04
N LYS A 327 -19.25 26.13 17.79
CA LYS A 327 -18.39 25.75 16.65
C LYS A 327 -17.10 26.57 16.54
N TRP A 328 -17.20 27.89 16.72
CA TRP A 328 -16.08 28.80 16.58
C TRP A 328 -15.11 28.68 17.75
N PHE A 329 -15.64 28.43 18.96
CA PHE A 329 -14.81 28.18 20.13
C PHE A 329 -13.86 27.00 19.90
N TRP A 330 -14.38 25.88 19.37
CA TRP A 330 -13.55 24.69 19.11
C TRP A 330 -12.44 24.96 18.09
N PHE A 331 -12.71 25.71 17.02
CA PHE A 331 -11.68 26.05 16.03
C PHE A 331 -10.67 27.07 16.56
N VAL A 332 -11.13 28.09 17.30
CA VAL A 332 -10.24 29.07 17.94
C VAL A 332 -9.30 28.38 18.92
N TRP A 333 -9.80 27.42 19.70
CA TRP A 333 -8.96 26.66 20.63
C TRP A 333 -7.99 25.72 19.91
N ALA A 334 -8.39 25.08 18.81
CA ALA A 334 -7.46 24.29 18.00
C ALA A 334 -6.35 25.17 17.38
N ILE A 335 -6.66 26.41 17.01
CA ILE A 335 -5.65 27.40 16.60
C ILE A 335 -4.75 27.78 17.79
N ALA A 336 -5.31 27.92 18.99
CA ALA A 336 -4.53 28.18 20.20
C ALA A 336 -3.57 27.01 20.52
N ILE A 337 -4.00 25.76 20.33
CA ILE A 337 -3.14 24.57 20.42
C ILE A 337 -2.04 24.61 19.35
N ALA A 338 -2.37 24.95 18.11
CA ALA A 338 -1.37 25.05 17.06
C ALA A 338 -0.33 26.14 17.37
N ALA A 339 -0.77 27.32 17.83
CA ALA A 339 0.12 28.37 18.30
C ALA A 339 0.93 27.92 19.52
N SER A 340 0.33 27.15 20.43
CA SER A 340 1.03 26.65 21.62
C SER A 340 2.18 25.72 21.24
N CYS A 341 2.02 24.86 20.21
CA CYS A 341 3.09 24.01 19.68
C CYS A 341 4.38 24.78 19.31
N ILE A 342 4.22 26.02 18.80
CA ILE A 342 5.34 26.93 18.54
C ILE A 342 5.79 27.53 19.87
N THR A 343 4.92 28.14 20.67
CA THR A 343 5.37 28.85 21.87
C THR A 343 5.97 27.95 22.96
N THR A 344 5.59 26.67 23.03
CA THR A 344 6.22 25.66 23.89
C THR A 344 7.53 25.14 23.31
N GLY A 345 7.88 25.53 22.09
CA GLY A 345 9.11 25.13 21.41
C GLY A 345 9.15 23.65 21.02
N GLN A 346 8.00 23.00 20.83
CA GLN A 346 7.89 21.58 20.50
C GLN A 346 7.87 21.30 19.00
N HIS A 347 7.37 22.24 18.20
CA HIS A 347 7.27 22.10 16.75
C HIS A 347 7.71 23.37 16.01
N SER A 348 8.15 23.16 14.76
CA SER A 348 8.38 24.21 13.75
C SER A 348 7.10 24.58 13.01
N LEU A 349 7.12 25.73 12.34
CA LEU A 349 6.08 26.18 11.41
C LEU A 349 5.87 25.19 10.26
N LEU A 350 6.92 24.50 9.81
CA LEU A 350 6.80 23.49 8.76
C LEU A 350 6.06 22.23 9.26
N ASP A 351 6.27 21.82 10.52
CA ASP A 351 5.51 20.71 11.14
C ASP A 351 4.01 21.01 11.19
N LEU A 352 3.66 22.26 11.53
CA LEU A 352 2.29 22.76 11.51
C LEU A 352 1.71 22.80 10.09
N ALA A 353 2.49 23.25 9.10
CA ALA A 353 2.06 23.29 7.70
C ALA A 353 1.80 21.87 7.15
N GLY A 354 2.68 20.91 7.48
CA GLY A 354 2.49 19.49 7.16
C GLY A 354 1.24 18.91 7.82
N ALA A 355 1.02 19.19 9.09
CA ALA A 355 -0.19 18.80 9.82
C ALA A 355 -1.47 19.36 9.17
N LEU A 356 -1.47 20.64 8.83
CA LEU A 356 -2.61 21.29 8.16
C LEU A 356 -2.89 20.65 6.79
N LEU A 357 -1.85 20.37 5.99
CA LEU A 357 -2.00 19.70 4.70
C LEU A 357 -2.68 18.33 4.86
N ILE A 358 -2.24 17.52 5.83
CA ILE A 358 -2.85 16.21 6.11
C ILE A 358 -4.30 16.34 6.53
N VAL A 359 -4.61 17.28 7.43
CA VAL A 359 -5.99 17.53 7.87
C VAL A 359 -6.87 17.94 6.69
N LEU A 360 -6.39 18.85 5.84
CA LEU A 360 -7.12 19.29 4.65
C LEU A 360 -7.39 18.12 3.69
N LEU A 361 -6.41 17.24 3.46
CA LEU A 361 -6.59 16.04 2.65
C LEU A 361 -7.58 15.06 3.28
N ALA A 362 -7.47 14.79 4.58
CA ALA A 362 -8.36 13.89 5.31
C ALA A 362 -9.81 14.40 5.37
N TRP A 363 -9.99 15.71 5.50
CA TRP A 363 -11.29 16.38 5.48
C TRP A 363 -11.94 16.39 4.10
N ASN A 364 -11.13 16.54 3.06
CA ASN A 364 -11.58 16.60 1.66
C ASN A 364 -11.39 15.26 0.93
N ARG A 365 -11.21 14.16 1.65
CA ARG A 365 -10.93 12.82 1.09
C ARG A 365 -11.88 12.39 -0.03
N ARG A 366 -13.17 12.73 0.07
CA ARG A 366 -14.17 12.44 -0.98
C ARG A 366 -13.90 13.27 -2.24
N THR A 367 -13.58 14.55 -2.08
CA THR A 367 -13.23 15.46 -3.19
C THR A 367 -11.92 15.02 -3.84
N VAL A 368 -10.90 14.66 -3.05
CA VAL A 368 -9.62 14.14 -3.54
C VAL A 368 -9.84 12.87 -4.35
N TRP A 369 -10.58 11.90 -3.80
CA TRP A 369 -10.92 10.66 -4.51
C TRP A 369 -11.69 10.94 -5.80
N ASN A 370 -12.72 11.80 -5.75
CA ASN A 370 -13.51 12.16 -6.92
C ASN A 370 -12.66 12.86 -7.99
N GLY A 371 -11.71 13.71 -7.59
CA GLY A 371 -10.75 14.35 -8.50
C GLY A 371 -9.84 13.33 -9.18
N LEU A 372 -9.25 12.40 -8.41
CA LEU A 372 -8.43 11.32 -8.96
C LEU A 372 -9.24 10.43 -9.91
N ARG A 373 -10.44 10.02 -9.52
CA ARG A 373 -11.38 9.23 -10.33
C ARG A 373 -11.74 9.97 -11.62
N TYR A 374 -12.02 11.26 -11.54
CA TYR A 374 -12.37 12.10 -12.68
C TYR A 374 -11.21 12.27 -13.67
N ILE A 375 -10.00 12.56 -13.17
CA ILE A 375 -8.79 12.64 -14.01
C ILE A 375 -8.53 11.29 -14.68
N THR A 376 -8.68 10.19 -13.92
CA THR A 376 -8.51 8.83 -14.43
C THR A 376 -9.52 8.53 -15.54
N GLU A 377 -10.79 8.89 -15.36
CA GLU A 377 -11.85 8.71 -16.36
C GLU A 377 -11.63 9.58 -17.61
N ARG A 378 -11.20 10.84 -17.45
CA ARG A 378 -10.80 11.69 -18.57
C ARG A 378 -9.64 11.10 -19.35
N LEU A 379 -8.62 10.62 -18.65
CA LEU A 379 -7.45 9.99 -19.28
C LEU A 379 -7.83 8.69 -20.01
N ALA A 380 -8.64 7.85 -19.38
CA ALA A 380 -9.17 6.62 -19.97
C ALA A 380 -9.87 6.84 -21.32
N ASN A 381 -10.49 8.01 -21.50
CA ASN A 381 -11.23 8.39 -22.71
C ASN A 381 -10.50 9.43 -23.58
N SER A 382 -9.20 9.61 -23.36
CA SER A 382 -8.37 10.60 -24.07
C SER A 382 -7.70 10.07 -25.33
N TRP A 383 -8.06 8.86 -25.79
CA TRP A 383 -7.41 8.20 -26.92
C TRP A 383 -7.39 9.11 -28.15
N ARG A 384 -6.22 9.28 -28.75
CA ARG A 384 -6.00 10.06 -29.99
C ARG A 384 -4.92 9.40 -30.83
N GLU A 385 -5.07 9.47 -32.15
CA GLU A 385 -4.05 9.02 -33.11
C GLU A 385 -3.55 10.15 -33.99
N TRP A 386 -2.29 10.09 -34.38
CA TRP A 386 -1.68 10.87 -35.46
C TRP A 386 -1.17 9.90 -36.52
N ARG A 387 -1.30 10.29 -37.80
CA ARG A 387 -0.84 9.48 -38.92
C ARG A 387 0.27 10.22 -39.67
N LEU A 388 1.41 9.55 -39.78
CA LEU A 388 2.57 10.00 -40.57
C LEU A 388 2.82 8.96 -41.66
N GLY A 389 2.19 9.17 -42.83
CA GLY A 389 2.21 8.18 -43.91
C GLY A 389 1.58 6.83 -43.46
N PRO A 390 2.30 5.70 -43.56
CA PRO A 390 1.79 4.40 -43.13
C PRO A 390 1.84 4.20 -41.60
N LEU A 391 2.60 5.03 -40.88
CA LEU A 391 2.78 4.96 -39.44
C LEU A 391 1.61 5.64 -38.73
N ARG A 392 1.04 4.97 -37.74
CA ARG A 392 0.12 5.54 -36.77
C ARG A 392 0.80 5.62 -35.40
N ILE A 393 0.74 6.81 -34.82
CA ILE A 393 1.21 7.10 -33.46
C ILE A 393 0.00 7.33 -32.58
N ILE A 394 -0.11 6.58 -31.50
CA ILE A 394 -1.21 6.73 -30.53
C ILE A 394 -0.70 7.51 -29.33
N ASN A 395 -1.51 8.40 -28.75
CA ASN A 395 -1.09 9.25 -27.62
C ASN A 395 -0.56 8.51 -26.40
N HIS A 396 -0.97 7.25 -26.18
CA HIS A 396 -0.38 6.44 -25.11
C HIS A 396 1.08 6.01 -25.36
N SER A 397 1.66 6.31 -26.54
CA SER A 397 3.10 6.20 -26.81
C SER A 397 3.94 7.04 -25.86
N ILE A 398 3.45 8.22 -25.49
CA ILE A 398 4.13 9.12 -24.54
C ILE A 398 4.32 8.40 -23.20
N TYR A 399 3.27 7.74 -22.69
CA TYR A 399 3.35 7.04 -21.40
C TYR A 399 4.22 5.78 -21.46
N SER A 400 4.20 5.03 -22.57
CA SER A 400 5.11 3.90 -22.77
C SER A 400 6.57 4.34 -22.78
N GLY A 401 6.90 5.42 -23.50
CA GLY A 401 8.26 5.94 -23.54
C GLY A 401 8.70 6.56 -22.23
N LEU A 402 7.82 7.32 -21.58
CA LEU A 402 8.09 7.94 -20.28
C LEU A 402 8.33 6.86 -19.20
N ALA A 403 7.57 5.76 -19.21
CA ALA A 403 7.76 4.68 -18.25
C ALA A 403 9.16 4.06 -18.34
N ALA A 404 9.61 3.76 -19.57
CA ALA A 404 10.95 3.23 -19.81
C ALA A 404 12.03 4.27 -19.50
N PHE A 405 11.86 5.52 -19.93
CA PHE A 405 12.80 6.60 -19.64
C PHE A 405 12.98 6.83 -18.14
N VAL A 406 11.89 6.91 -17.37
CA VAL A 406 11.92 7.09 -15.91
C VAL A 406 12.66 5.92 -15.26
N GLY A 407 12.34 4.68 -15.65
CA GLY A 407 13.02 3.50 -15.09
C GLY A 407 14.52 3.48 -15.35
N LEU A 408 14.91 3.68 -16.61
CA LEU A 408 16.32 3.70 -17.03
C LEU A 408 17.07 4.88 -16.42
N SER A 409 16.41 6.03 -16.23
CA SER A 409 17.00 7.19 -15.56
C SER A 409 17.26 6.91 -14.08
N ILE A 410 16.32 6.28 -13.37
CA ILE A 410 16.51 5.88 -11.97
C ILE A 410 17.69 4.92 -11.87
N VAL A 411 17.75 3.88 -12.71
CA VAL A 411 18.89 2.94 -12.72
C VAL A 411 20.21 3.68 -12.96
N SER A 412 20.23 4.63 -13.90
CA SER A 412 21.43 5.40 -14.27
C SER A 412 21.87 6.36 -13.15
N VAL A 413 20.93 6.92 -12.39
CA VAL A 413 21.22 7.80 -11.24
C VAL A 413 21.71 7.01 -10.04
N LEU A 414 21.14 5.82 -9.80
CA LEU A 414 21.56 4.94 -8.71
C LEU A 414 22.92 4.28 -9.01
N LEU A 415 23.20 3.99 -10.29
CA LEU A 415 24.40 3.31 -10.76
C LEU A 415 25.12 4.14 -11.83
N PRO A 416 25.76 5.27 -11.47
CA PRO A 416 26.49 6.07 -12.44
C PRO A 416 27.69 5.35 -13.08
N SER A 417 28.13 4.22 -12.52
CA SER A 417 29.21 3.37 -13.03
C SER A 417 28.76 2.19 -13.89
N ILE A 418 27.44 1.98 -14.12
CA ILE A 418 26.88 0.79 -14.79
C ILE A 418 27.46 0.48 -16.18
N GLY A 419 28.00 1.48 -16.88
CA GLY A 419 28.52 1.32 -18.24
C GLY A 419 27.41 1.18 -19.30
N LEU A 420 27.72 1.57 -20.54
CA LEU A 420 26.74 1.59 -21.63
C LEU A 420 26.28 0.18 -22.05
N ALA A 421 27.20 -0.79 -22.08
CA ALA A 421 26.90 -2.16 -22.51
C ALA A 421 25.85 -2.81 -21.61
N ALA A 422 25.97 -2.65 -20.29
CA ALA A 422 25.00 -3.14 -19.33
C ALA A 422 23.64 -2.48 -19.49
N LEU A 423 23.62 -1.14 -19.65
CA LEU A 423 22.38 -0.38 -19.86
C LEU A 423 21.64 -0.84 -21.14
N PHE A 424 22.37 -1.03 -22.25
CA PHE A 424 21.79 -1.58 -23.48
C PHE A 424 21.33 -3.03 -23.30
N GLY A 425 22.06 -3.85 -22.53
CA GLY A 425 21.67 -5.21 -22.18
C GLY A 425 20.33 -5.26 -21.46
N VAL A 426 20.12 -4.38 -20.47
CA VAL A 426 18.84 -4.22 -19.76
C VAL A 426 17.71 -3.85 -20.73
N ILE A 427 17.93 -2.87 -21.61
CA ILE A 427 16.93 -2.44 -22.59
C ILE A 427 16.55 -3.61 -23.51
N ALA A 428 17.54 -4.27 -24.11
CA ALA A 428 17.33 -5.34 -25.07
C ALA A 428 16.64 -6.55 -24.42
N ALA A 429 17.12 -7.01 -23.27
CA ALA A 429 16.54 -8.17 -22.60
C ALA A 429 15.12 -7.89 -22.09
N GLY A 430 14.83 -6.68 -21.62
CA GLY A 430 13.48 -6.27 -21.21
C GLY A 430 12.49 -6.28 -22.38
N ILE A 431 12.91 -5.82 -23.56
CA ILE A 431 12.12 -5.87 -24.80
C ILE A 431 11.91 -7.33 -25.22
N ILE A 432 12.98 -8.11 -25.35
CA ILE A 432 12.91 -9.50 -25.81
C ILE A 432 12.06 -10.35 -24.86
N GLY A 433 12.33 -10.29 -23.56
CA GLY A 433 11.59 -11.03 -22.55
C GLY A 433 10.11 -10.64 -22.52
N GLY A 434 9.82 -9.33 -22.59
CA GLY A 434 8.45 -8.82 -22.67
C GLY A 434 7.71 -9.35 -23.89
N ALA A 435 8.36 -9.33 -25.07
CA ALA A 435 7.78 -9.81 -26.31
C ALA A 435 7.50 -11.32 -26.28
N LEU A 436 8.49 -12.12 -25.85
CA LEU A 436 8.37 -13.57 -25.77
C LEU A 436 7.24 -14.00 -24.83
N PHE A 437 7.18 -13.43 -23.63
CA PHE A 437 6.14 -13.76 -22.66
C PHE A 437 4.74 -13.42 -23.19
N ALA A 438 4.59 -12.26 -23.83
CA ALA A 438 3.31 -11.87 -24.42
C ALA A 438 2.81 -12.87 -25.46
N GLN A 439 3.72 -13.47 -26.24
CA GLN A 439 3.34 -14.43 -27.27
C GLN A 439 3.08 -15.82 -26.71
N ILE A 440 3.91 -16.27 -25.78
CA ILE A 440 3.84 -17.64 -25.24
C ILE A 440 2.67 -17.77 -24.27
N VAL A 441 2.43 -16.77 -23.42
CA VAL A 441 1.49 -16.85 -22.30
C VAL A 441 0.19 -16.08 -22.57
N GLU A 442 0.28 -14.90 -23.19
CA GLU A 442 -0.88 -14.01 -23.37
C GLU A 442 -1.40 -13.95 -24.82
N GLY A 443 -0.77 -14.69 -25.73
CA GLY A 443 -1.08 -14.66 -27.16
C GLY A 443 -2.44 -15.30 -27.44
N SER A 444 -3.33 -14.59 -28.15
CA SER A 444 -4.57 -15.18 -28.66
C SER A 444 -4.87 -14.71 -30.09
N PRO A 445 -5.62 -15.50 -30.89
CA PRO A 445 -6.01 -15.10 -32.25
C PRO A 445 -6.82 -13.80 -32.32
N ARG A 446 -7.52 -13.46 -31.23
CA ARG A 446 -8.35 -12.24 -31.11
C ARG A 446 -7.60 -11.04 -30.53
N LEU A 447 -6.44 -11.25 -29.92
CA LEU A 447 -5.69 -10.22 -29.21
C LEU A 447 -4.20 -10.50 -29.26
N LEU A 448 -3.49 -9.88 -30.21
CA LEU A 448 -2.03 -9.86 -30.20
C LEU A 448 -1.59 -8.76 -29.21
N ARG A 449 -1.02 -9.18 -28.08
CA ARG A 449 -0.34 -8.27 -27.16
C ARG A 449 1.14 -8.22 -27.55
N PRO A 450 1.73 -7.03 -27.77
CA PRO A 450 3.12 -6.96 -28.19
C PRO A 450 4.08 -7.29 -27.04
N PHE A 451 3.75 -6.95 -25.79
CA PHE A 451 4.62 -7.17 -24.62
C PHE A 451 3.83 -7.50 -23.34
N GLY A 452 4.43 -8.34 -22.48
CA GLY A 452 3.87 -8.80 -21.21
C GLY A 452 4.80 -8.46 -20.04
N TYR A 453 4.22 -8.04 -18.93
CA TYR A 453 4.95 -7.50 -17.76
C TYR A 453 5.94 -8.51 -17.15
N PHE A 454 5.47 -9.74 -16.86
CA PHE A 454 6.32 -10.77 -16.25
C PHE A 454 7.48 -11.14 -17.18
N GLY A 455 7.28 -11.07 -18.50
CA GLY A 455 8.34 -11.23 -19.48
C GLY A 455 9.43 -10.18 -19.37
N THR A 456 9.07 -8.91 -19.18
CA THR A 456 10.06 -7.84 -18.97
C THR A 456 10.82 -8.02 -17.67
N ILE A 457 10.19 -8.54 -16.60
CA ILE A 457 10.90 -8.89 -15.36
C ILE A 457 11.89 -10.04 -15.58
N ILE A 458 11.45 -11.13 -16.21
CA ILE A 458 12.32 -12.28 -16.53
C ILE A 458 13.47 -11.81 -17.41
N GLY A 459 13.20 -10.98 -18.42
CA GLY A 459 14.21 -10.36 -19.26
C GLY A 459 15.18 -9.48 -18.47
N GLY A 460 14.68 -8.68 -17.52
CA GLY A 460 15.51 -7.90 -16.60
C GLY A 460 16.42 -8.78 -15.74
N CYS A 461 15.89 -9.83 -15.12
CA CYS A 461 16.69 -10.80 -14.36
C CYS A 461 17.73 -11.50 -15.26
N LEU A 462 17.38 -11.85 -16.49
CA LEU A 462 18.32 -12.41 -17.46
C LEU A 462 19.42 -11.40 -17.82
N SER A 463 19.08 -10.11 -18.00
CA SER A 463 20.11 -9.08 -18.21
C SER A 463 21.05 -8.96 -17.04
N VAL A 464 20.55 -9.07 -15.80
CA VAL A 464 21.42 -9.09 -14.61
C VAL A 464 22.42 -10.23 -14.70
N VAL A 465 21.98 -11.45 -15.00
CA VAL A 465 22.87 -12.62 -15.16
C VAL A 465 23.90 -12.38 -16.26
N LEU A 466 23.47 -11.91 -17.43
CA LEU A 466 24.36 -11.67 -18.58
C LEU A 466 25.37 -10.54 -18.31
N VAL A 467 24.94 -9.48 -17.64
CA VAL A 467 25.78 -8.33 -17.30
C VAL A 467 26.73 -8.65 -16.15
N SER A 468 26.35 -9.54 -15.24
CA SER A 468 27.24 -10.03 -14.16
C SER A 468 28.41 -10.85 -14.69
N LEU A 469 28.39 -11.25 -15.97
CA LEU A 469 29.55 -11.84 -16.65
C LEU A 469 30.60 -10.79 -17.05
N LEU A 470 30.26 -9.50 -16.99
CA LEU A 470 31.19 -8.40 -17.22
C LEU A 470 31.91 -8.07 -15.90
N PRO A 471 33.24 -7.92 -15.89
CA PRO A 471 34.01 -7.70 -14.66
C PRO A 471 33.64 -6.44 -13.86
N GLU A 472 32.98 -5.47 -14.51
CA GLU A 472 32.77 -4.11 -13.99
C GLU A 472 31.40 -3.90 -13.34
N THR A 473 30.50 -4.90 -13.30
CA THR A 473 29.12 -4.70 -12.83
C THR A 473 28.70 -5.72 -11.79
N ASP A 474 28.30 -5.22 -10.62
CA ASP A 474 27.68 -6.02 -9.59
C ASP A 474 26.21 -6.32 -9.93
N GLY A 475 25.91 -7.60 -10.11
CA GLY A 475 24.58 -8.10 -10.46
C GLY A 475 23.53 -7.85 -9.37
N SER A 476 23.86 -8.01 -8.08
CA SER A 476 22.88 -7.78 -7.00
C SER A 476 22.52 -6.30 -6.94
N LEU A 477 23.51 -5.44 -7.11
CA LEU A 477 23.34 -4.01 -7.14
C LEU A 477 22.51 -3.55 -8.34
N LEU A 478 22.76 -4.11 -9.52
CA LEU A 478 21.93 -3.87 -10.71
C LEU A 478 20.49 -4.33 -10.50
N LEU A 479 20.29 -5.52 -9.93
CA LEU A 479 18.96 -6.05 -9.64
C LEU A 479 18.21 -5.13 -8.65
N CYS A 480 18.88 -4.62 -7.63
CA CYS A 480 18.31 -3.67 -6.69
C CYS A 480 17.95 -2.34 -7.34
N ALA A 481 18.82 -1.78 -8.19
CA ALA A 481 18.50 -0.56 -8.93
C ALA A 481 17.26 -0.76 -9.85
N LEU A 482 17.15 -1.92 -10.49
CA LEU A 482 15.96 -2.30 -11.26
C LEU A 482 14.72 -2.44 -10.37
N ALA A 483 14.86 -3.03 -9.17
CA ALA A 483 13.79 -3.19 -8.21
C ALA A 483 13.28 -1.83 -7.68
N ILE A 484 14.16 -0.86 -7.43
CA ILE A 484 13.79 0.52 -7.04
C ILE A 484 13.11 1.26 -8.20
N ALA A 485 13.61 1.09 -9.43
CA ALA A 485 13.06 1.74 -10.61
C ALA A 485 11.68 1.18 -11.03
N ALA A 486 11.47 -0.12 -10.83
CA ALA A 486 10.32 -0.84 -11.38
C ALA A 486 8.94 -0.30 -10.91
N PRO A 487 8.70 0.07 -9.64
CA PRO A 487 7.43 0.65 -9.23
C PRO A 487 7.11 1.95 -9.97
N PHE A 488 8.08 2.85 -10.17
CA PHE A 488 7.87 4.09 -10.92
C PHE A 488 7.58 3.82 -12.40
N THR A 489 8.33 2.91 -13.02
CA THR A 489 8.05 2.44 -14.39
C THR A 489 6.65 1.84 -14.52
N GLN A 490 6.23 1.03 -13.55
CA GLN A 490 4.90 0.43 -13.53
C GLN A 490 3.81 1.49 -13.36
N ALA A 491 3.97 2.42 -12.43
CA ALA A 491 3.02 3.51 -12.20
C ALA A 491 2.81 4.34 -13.47
N VAL A 492 3.88 4.79 -14.12
CA VAL A 492 3.77 5.54 -15.39
C VAL A 492 3.18 4.66 -16.50
N GLY A 493 3.58 3.39 -16.58
CA GLY A 493 3.06 2.42 -17.55
C GLY A 493 1.55 2.17 -17.44
N ARG A 494 0.95 2.34 -16.25
CA ARG A 494 -0.50 2.24 -16.06
C ARG A 494 -1.29 3.36 -16.73
N LEU A 495 -0.68 4.51 -16.99
CA LEU A 495 -1.31 5.59 -17.76
C LEU A 495 -1.58 5.15 -19.20
N ARG A 496 -0.65 4.38 -19.80
CA ARG A 496 -0.89 3.72 -21.09
C ARG A 496 -2.05 2.73 -21.00
N CYS A 497 -2.08 1.90 -19.96
CA CYS A 497 -3.19 0.95 -19.75
C CYS A 497 -4.55 1.64 -19.69
N LEU A 498 -4.63 2.80 -19.01
CA LEU A 498 -5.85 3.59 -18.92
C LEU A 498 -6.35 4.01 -20.30
N VAL A 499 -5.52 4.67 -21.11
CA VAL A 499 -5.89 5.15 -22.45
C VAL A 499 -6.21 3.99 -23.40
N GLN A 500 -5.44 2.90 -23.32
CA GLN A 500 -5.64 1.72 -24.15
C GLN A 500 -6.90 0.92 -23.77
N GLY A 501 -7.36 1.05 -22.52
CA GLY A 501 -8.44 0.26 -21.95
C GLY A 501 -8.06 -1.18 -21.61
N CYS A 502 -6.79 -1.45 -21.27
CA CYS A 502 -6.34 -2.77 -20.80
C CYS A 502 -6.08 -2.77 -19.28
N CYS A 503 -5.96 -3.96 -18.69
CA CYS A 503 -5.84 -4.16 -17.25
C CYS A 503 -6.99 -3.50 -16.46
N HIS A 504 -8.18 -3.43 -17.07
CA HIS A 504 -9.34 -2.73 -16.53
C HIS A 504 -10.01 -3.54 -15.42
N GLY A 505 -10.78 -2.86 -14.57
CA GLY A 505 -11.52 -3.48 -13.48
C GLY A 505 -12.78 -4.21 -13.95
N ARG A 506 -13.37 -5.00 -13.06
CA ARG A 506 -14.73 -5.51 -13.18
C ARG A 506 -15.74 -4.41 -12.86
N ALA A 507 -17.02 -4.65 -13.15
CA ALA A 507 -18.11 -3.76 -12.78
C ALA A 507 -18.01 -3.36 -11.30
N ALA A 508 -18.07 -2.06 -11.04
CA ALA A 508 -18.11 -1.47 -9.72
C ALA A 508 -19.56 -1.43 -9.22
N GLU A 509 -19.73 -1.35 -7.91
CA GLU A 509 -21.05 -1.42 -7.27
C GLU A 509 -21.82 -0.10 -7.34
N SER A 510 -21.09 1.00 -7.50
CA SER A 510 -21.66 2.34 -7.56
C SER A 510 -20.81 3.25 -8.43
N GLU A 511 -21.42 4.32 -8.93
CA GLU A 511 -20.74 5.30 -9.78
C GLU A 511 -19.56 5.99 -9.07
N HIS A 512 -19.65 6.18 -7.75
CA HIS A 512 -18.61 6.84 -6.97
C HIS A 512 -17.34 6.00 -6.80
N GLN A 513 -17.42 4.68 -7.01
CA GLN A 513 -16.28 3.77 -6.89
C GLN A 513 -15.52 3.59 -8.21
N GLY A 514 -16.17 3.85 -9.35
CA GLY A 514 -15.70 3.45 -10.67
C GLY A 514 -15.43 4.59 -11.66
N ILE A 515 -14.77 4.22 -12.75
CA ILE A 515 -14.62 5.04 -13.97
C ILE A 515 -15.39 4.40 -15.12
N LYS A 516 -15.84 5.19 -16.08
CA LYS A 516 -16.55 4.72 -17.29
C LYS A 516 -15.67 4.88 -18.52
N TYR A 517 -15.81 3.93 -19.46
CA TYR A 517 -15.19 3.99 -20.78
C TYR A 517 -16.26 4.17 -21.85
N TRP A 518 -16.10 5.16 -22.71
CA TRP A 518 -17.00 5.45 -23.84
C TRP A 518 -16.27 5.66 -25.16
N HIS A 519 -14.96 5.92 -25.14
CA HIS A 519 -14.22 6.11 -26.38
C HIS A 519 -14.14 4.80 -27.19
N PRO A 520 -14.59 4.78 -28.48
CA PRO A 520 -14.73 3.55 -29.27
C PRO A 520 -13.43 2.75 -29.46
N SER A 521 -12.29 3.43 -29.59
CA SER A 521 -10.97 2.78 -29.79
C SER A 521 -10.40 2.12 -28.53
N THR A 522 -11.07 2.23 -27.38
CA THR A 522 -10.59 1.60 -26.14
C THR A 522 -10.96 0.12 -26.13
N ARG A 523 -10.08 -0.73 -25.59
CA ARG A 523 -10.34 -2.17 -25.50
C ARG A 523 -11.55 -2.50 -24.63
N VAL A 524 -11.86 -1.68 -23.63
CA VAL A 524 -13.06 -1.86 -22.80
C VAL A 524 -14.32 -1.78 -23.67
N VAL A 525 -14.45 -0.76 -24.51
CA VAL A 525 -15.63 -0.59 -25.37
C VAL A 525 -15.66 -1.63 -26.49
N HIS A 526 -14.50 -1.97 -27.05
CA HIS A 526 -14.41 -2.86 -28.21
C HIS A 526 -14.49 -4.36 -27.87
N LEU A 527 -14.05 -4.78 -26.69
CA LEU A 527 -13.80 -6.20 -26.36
C LEU A 527 -14.48 -6.69 -25.09
N SER A 528 -15.19 -5.82 -24.37
CA SER A 528 -15.86 -6.16 -23.12
C SER A 528 -17.30 -5.61 -23.09
N PRO A 529 -18.18 -6.16 -22.24
CA PRO A 529 -19.54 -5.64 -22.09
C PRO A 529 -19.60 -4.34 -21.26
N PHE A 530 -18.47 -3.75 -20.86
CA PHE A 530 -18.41 -2.66 -19.87
C PHE A 530 -18.43 -1.24 -20.46
N ALA A 531 -18.85 -1.07 -21.71
CA ALA A 531 -19.04 0.27 -22.28
C ALA A 531 -20.05 1.08 -21.45
N ASN A 532 -19.69 2.31 -21.07
CA ASN A 532 -20.46 3.22 -20.21
C ASN A 532 -20.85 2.68 -18.82
N ILE A 533 -20.31 1.54 -18.39
CA ILE A 533 -20.55 0.95 -17.08
C ILE A 533 -19.43 1.37 -16.13
N PRO A 534 -19.75 1.78 -14.87
CA PRO A 534 -18.71 2.07 -13.89
C PRO A 534 -17.93 0.79 -13.57
N ILE A 535 -16.62 0.80 -13.82
CA ILE A 535 -15.71 -0.29 -13.47
C ILE A 535 -14.66 0.18 -12.47
N HIS A 536 -14.12 -0.75 -11.68
CA HIS A 536 -13.03 -0.43 -10.75
C HIS A 536 -11.83 0.17 -11.52
N PRO A 537 -11.27 1.32 -11.09
CA PRO A 537 -10.08 1.89 -11.70
C PRO A 537 -8.82 1.13 -11.23
N THR A 538 -8.71 -0.15 -11.55
CA THR A 538 -7.57 -1.00 -11.18
C THR A 538 -6.22 -0.42 -11.62
N PRO A 539 -6.08 0.28 -12.77
CA PRO A 539 -4.82 0.97 -13.06
C PRO A 539 -4.49 2.09 -12.06
N LEU A 540 -5.48 2.84 -11.56
CA LEU A 540 -5.27 3.85 -10.53
C LEU A 540 -4.84 3.21 -9.21
N TYR A 541 -5.47 2.10 -8.80
CA TYR A 541 -5.04 1.35 -7.62
C TYR A 541 -3.57 0.92 -7.73
N SER A 542 -3.19 0.43 -8.91
CA SER A 542 -1.82 0.01 -9.22
C SER A 542 -0.83 1.19 -9.22
N ILE A 543 -1.22 2.36 -9.72
CA ILE A 543 -0.41 3.59 -9.67
C ILE A 543 -0.13 3.97 -8.22
N LEU A 544 -1.18 4.09 -7.41
CA LEU A 544 -1.05 4.54 -6.01
C LEU A 544 -0.19 3.57 -5.19
N TRP A 545 -0.41 2.27 -5.35
CA TRP A 545 0.39 1.26 -4.65
C TRP A 545 1.86 1.29 -5.08
N ASN A 546 2.15 1.32 -6.38
CA ASN A 546 3.53 1.33 -6.86
C ASN A 546 4.27 2.62 -6.48
N LEU A 547 3.60 3.78 -6.44
CA LEU A 547 4.24 5.00 -5.94
C LEU A 547 4.60 4.86 -4.47
N ALA A 548 3.72 4.30 -3.63
CA ALA A 548 4.02 4.05 -2.22
C ALA A 548 5.20 3.08 -2.05
N VAL A 549 5.21 1.97 -2.80
CA VAL A 549 6.33 1.01 -2.77
C VAL A 549 7.62 1.66 -3.23
N GLY A 550 7.61 2.41 -4.34
CA GLY A 550 8.80 3.10 -4.85
C GLY A 550 9.39 4.07 -3.84
N LEU A 551 8.56 4.85 -3.14
CA LEU A 551 9.02 5.77 -2.09
C LEU A 551 9.67 5.04 -0.91
N VAL A 552 9.09 3.91 -0.47
CA VAL A 552 9.70 3.06 0.57
C VAL A 552 11.07 2.54 0.13
N LEU A 553 11.17 1.97 -1.08
CA LEU A 553 12.43 1.41 -1.57
C LEU A 553 13.52 2.47 -1.76
N VAL A 554 13.14 3.65 -2.26
CA VAL A 554 14.06 4.81 -2.35
C VAL A 554 14.53 5.22 -0.96
N ARG A 555 13.64 5.27 0.03
CA ARG A 555 14.04 5.60 1.41
C ARG A 555 15.03 4.58 1.97
N LEU A 556 14.76 3.29 1.79
CA LEU A 556 15.64 2.21 2.25
C LEU A 556 17.02 2.28 1.60
N TRP A 557 17.09 2.65 0.31
CA TRP A 557 18.36 2.90 -0.37
C TRP A 557 19.19 4.00 0.31
N PHE A 558 18.56 5.15 0.62
CA PHE A 558 19.24 6.25 1.31
C PHE A 558 19.58 5.93 2.78
N MET A 559 18.85 5.01 3.40
CA MET A 559 19.18 4.46 4.72
C MET A 559 20.30 3.41 4.68
N ALA A 560 20.95 3.22 3.52
CA ALA A 560 22.02 2.25 3.32
C ALA A 560 21.60 0.80 3.63
N VAL A 561 20.33 0.46 3.41
CA VAL A 561 19.84 -0.91 3.60
C VAL A 561 20.41 -1.81 2.49
N PRO A 562 20.95 -3.00 2.83
CA PRO A 562 21.39 -4.04 1.91
C PRO A 562 20.49 -4.25 0.70
N GLU A 563 21.11 -4.34 -0.47
CA GLU A 563 20.45 -4.32 -1.76
C GLU A 563 19.55 -5.56 -1.99
N ASN A 564 19.90 -6.69 -1.39
CA ASN A 564 19.09 -7.92 -1.43
C ASN A 564 17.81 -7.78 -0.58
N LEU A 565 17.86 -7.08 0.56
CA LEU A 565 16.65 -6.79 1.33
C LEU A 565 15.73 -5.85 0.56
N ILE A 566 16.26 -4.77 -0.04
CA ILE A 566 15.47 -3.84 -0.86
C ILE A 566 14.81 -4.59 -2.04
N THR A 567 15.58 -5.42 -2.73
CA THR A 567 15.08 -6.25 -3.83
C THR A 567 14.00 -7.22 -3.37
N GLY A 568 14.21 -7.88 -2.23
CA GLY A 568 13.22 -8.79 -1.64
C GLY A 568 11.92 -8.08 -1.27
N LEU A 569 12.03 -6.89 -0.66
CA LEU A 569 10.88 -6.04 -0.30
C LEU A 569 10.11 -5.55 -1.53
N TYR A 570 10.78 -5.26 -2.65
CA TYR A 570 10.11 -4.99 -3.91
C TYR A 570 9.20 -6.15 -4.33
N PHE A 571 9.72 -7.38 -4.38
CA PHE A 571 8.93 -8.55 -4.76
C PHE A 571 7.77 -8.82 -3.78
N LEU A 572 8.03 -8.70 -2.48
CA LEU A 572 7.01 -8.84 -1.42
C LEU A 572 5.87 -7.83 -1.61
N LEU A 573 6.18 -6.54 -1.61
CA LEU A 573 5.18 -5.48 -1.61
C LEU A 573 4.42 -5.43 -2.95
N VAL A 574 5.12 -5.60 -4.08
CA VAL A 574 4.45 -5.67 -5.39
C VAL A 574 3.58 -6.92 -5.49
N GLY A 575 4.04 -8.07 -5.01
CA GLY A 575 3.24 -9.31 -4.96
C GLY A 575 1.96 -9.12 -4.15
N ILE A 576 2.05 -8.59 -2.94
CA ILE A 576 0.90 -8.31 -2.06
C ILE A 576 -0.12 -7.39 -2.75
N GLY A 577 0.33 -6.23 -3.28
CA GLY A 577 -0.58 -5.30 -3.95
C GLY A 577 -1.21 -5.88 -5.22
N ARG A 578 -0.43 -6.65 -5.99
CA ARG A 578 -0.89 -7.27 -7.23
C ARG A 578 -1.91 -8.38 -6.98
N PHE A 579 -1.76 -9.14 -5.90
CA PHE A 579 -2.74 -10.14 -5.47
C PHE A 579 -4.12 -9.53 -5.24
N VAL A 580 -4.18 -8.35 -4.61
CA VAL A 580 -5.41 -7.59 -4.39
C VAL A 580 -5.93 -6.99 -5.70
N GLU A 581 -5.08 -6.27 -6.44
CA GLU A 581 -5.44 -5.64 -7.72
C GLU A 581 -6.12 -6.64 -8.67
N GLU A 582 -5.53 -7.83 -8.81
CA GLU A 582 -5.99 -8.88 -9.70
C GLU A 582 -7.41 -9.38 -9.36
N ALA A 583 -7.78 -9.36 -8.08
CA ALA A 583 -9.12 -9.74 -7.64
C ALA A 583 -10.22 -8.76 -8.11
N TYR A 584 -9.85 -7.52 -8.43
CA TYR A 584 -10.78 -6.52 -8.95
C TYR A 584 -10.73 -6.37 -10.47
N ARG A 585 -9.86 -7.10 -11.18
CA ARG A 585 -9.78 -7.04 -12.64
C ARG A 585 -10.98 -7.67 -13.33
N GLY A 586 -11.37 -7.09 -14.46
CA GLY A 586 -12.50 -7.53 -15.29
C GLY A 586 -12.11 -8.21 -16.60
N GLU A 587 -10.81 -8.45 -16.83
CA GLU A 587 -10.36 -9.11 -18.06
C GLU A 587 -10.70 -10.61 -18.04
N PRO A 588 -11.52 -11.13 -19.00
CA PRO A 588 -11.97 -12.53 -19.00
C PRO A 588 -10.89 -13.54 -19.41
N GLN A 589 -9.71 -13.06 -19.83
CA GLN A 589 -8.66 -13.87 -20.44
C GLN A 589 -7.76 -14.59 -19.42
N THR A 590 -7.80 -14.20 -18.14
CA THR A 590 -6.89 -14.77 -17.13
C THR A 590 -7.43 -16.11 -16.64
N PRO A 591 -6.72 -17.23 -16.89
CA PRO A 591 -7.17 -18.54 -16.44
C PRO A 591 -7.21 -18.60 -14.90
N LYS A 592 -8.20 -19.33 -14.38
CA LYS A 592 -8.30 -19.65 -12.95
C LYS A 592 -7.75 -21.05 -12.71
N PHE A 593 -6.89 -21.18 -11.72
CA PHE A 593 -6.28 -22.44 -11.28
C PHE A 593 -6.44 -22.54 -9.76
N LEU A 594 -6.98 -23.65 -9.25
CA LEU A 594 -7.21 -23.88 -7.81
C LEU A 594 -7.93 -22.71 -7.09
N GLY A 595 -8.93 -22.12 -7.74
CA GLY A 595 -9.75 -21.04 -7.16
C GLY A 595 -9.15 -19.63 -7.23
N LEU A 596 -7.87 -19.49 -7.61
CA LEU A 596 -7.21 -18.20 -7.82
C LEU A 596 -6.93 -17.95 -9.31
N ARG A 597 -6.80 -16.67 -9.69
CA ARG A 597 -6.36 -16.30 -11.05
C ARG A 597 -4.87 -16.56 -11.20
N LEU A 598 -4.41 -16.86 -12.42
CA LEU A 598 -2.98 -17.11 -12.71
C LEU A 598 -2.05 -16.02 -12.13
N TYR A 599 -2.40 -14.75 -12.30
CA TYR A 599 -1.56 -13.66 -11.78
C TYR A 599 -1.61 -13.50 -10.25
N GLN A 600 -2.61 -14.05 -9.57
CA GLN A 600 -2.58 -14.17 -8.10
C GLN A 600 -1.55 -15.23 -7.69
N TRP A 601 -1.42 -16.34 -8.41
CA TRP A 601 -0.34 -17.31 -8.20
C TRP A 601 1.04 -16.72 -8.49
N CYS A 602 1.20 -15.96 -9.58
CA CYS A 602 2.43 -15.23 -9.83
C CYS A 602 2.77 -14.25 -8.69
N SER A 603 1.75 -13.64 -8.08
CA SER A 603 1.91 -12.74 -6.93
C SER A 603 2.38 -13.49 -5.68
N VAL A 604 1.87 -14.70 -5.43
CA VAL A 604 2.37 -15.59 -4.37
C VAL A 604 3.82 -15.99 -4.62
N ALA A 605 4.17 -16.33 -5.86
CA ALA A 605 5.55 -16.63 -6.24
C ALA A 605 6.47 -15.42 -5.97
N PHE A 606 6.03 -14.20 -6.29
CA PHE A 606 6.78 -12.97 -5.96
C PHE A 606 7.00 -12.83 -4.45
N VAL A 607 5.99 -13.10 -3.62
CA VAL A 607 6.15 -13.05 -2.16
C VAL A 607 7.21 -14.04 -1.70
N VAL A 608 7.17 -15.28 -2.18
CA VAL A 608 8.17 -16.32 -1.84
C VAL A 608 9.56 -15.93 -2.33
N THR A 609 9.68 -15.45 -3.58
CA THR A 609 10.96 -14.94 -4.11
C THR A 609 11.49 -13.81 -3.24
N GLY A 610 10.64 -12.88 -2.81
CA GLY A 610 11.06 -11.78 -1.96
C GLY A 610 11.54 -12.21 -0.58
N MET A 611 10.91 -13.22 0.04
CA MET A 611 11.41 -13.83 1.29
C MET A 611 12.81 -14.44 1.09
N ILE A 612 12.99 -15.20 0.01
CA ILE A 612 14.28 -15.84 -0.30
C ILE A 612 15.34 -14.78 -0.58
N THR A 613 15.08 -13.83 -1.48
CA THR A 613 16.05 -12.80 -1.86
C THR A 613 16.44 -11.92 -0.68
N SER A 614 15.50 -11.52 0.18
CA SER A 614 15.82 -10.73 1.37
C SER A 614 16.61 -11.48 2.44
N SER A 615 16.68 -12.82 2.36
CA SER A 615 17.47 -13.65 3.27
C SER A 615 18.92 -13.82 2.82
N ILE A 616 19.28 -13.37 1.61
CA ILE A 616 20.63 -13.51 1.06
C ILE A 616 21.47 -12.33 1.57
N PRO A 617 22.53 -12.58 2.37
CA PRO A 617 23.41 -11.52 2.84
C PRO A 617 24.07 -10.82 1.66
N SER A 618 24.34 -9.52 1.81
CA SER A 618 25.14 -8.77 0.86
C SER A 618 26.13 -7.85 1.55
N ASN A 619 27.27 -7.63 0.89
CA ASN A 619 28.31 -6.70 1.35
C ASN A 619 28.02 -5.29 0.85
N PHE A 620 26.77 -4.84 0.98
CA PHE A 620 26.31 -3.59 0.42
C PHE A 620 27.13 -2.42 0.94
N THR A 621 27.70 -1.65 0.02
CA THR A 621 28.18 -0.31 0.31
C THR A 621 27.37 0.65 -0.55
N PRO A 622 26.70 1.67 0.02
CA PRO A 622 25.87 2.58 -0.77
C PRO A 622 26.67 3.16 -1.93
N ALA A 623 26.23 2.88 -3.16
CA ALA A 623 26.84 3.48 -4.34
C ALA A 623 26.58 5.00 -4.33
N SER A 624 27.56 5.79 -4.77
CA SER A 624 27.36 7.23 -4.96
C SER A 624 26.27 7.45 -6.00
N VAL A 625 25.19 8.16 -5.63
CA VAL A 625 24.17 8.59 -6.60
C VAL A 625 24.74 9.72 -7.45
N GLY A 626 24.47 9.72 -8.75
CA GLY A 626 25.06 10.71 -9.65
C GLY A 626 24.33 10.88 -10.98
N TRP A 627 24.15 12.13 -11.40
CA TRP A 627 23.59 12.45 -12.70
C TRP A 627 24.68 12.40 -13.77
N ARG A 628 24.47 11.57 -14.80
CA ARG A 628 25.39 11.44 -15.94
C ARG A 628 24.65 11.54 -17.28
N TRP A 629 24.93 12.61 -18.03
CA TRP A 629 24.30 12.82 -19.33
C TRP A 629 24.59 11.68 -20.33
N GLU A 630 25.78 11.07 -20.24
CA GLU A 630 26.17 9.92 -21.05
C GLU A 630 25.24 8.70 -20.87
N LEU A 631 24.55 8.58 -19.73
CA LEU A 631 23.61 7.48 -19.45
C LEU A 631 22.15 7.89 -19.69
N LEU A 632 21.82 9.17 -19.45
CA LEU A 632 20.47 9.70 -19.67
C LEU A 632 20.08 9.77 -21.15
N VAL A 633 21.02 10.06 -22.04
CA VAL A 633 20.76 10.09 -23.49
C VAL A 633 20.38 8.69 -24.02
N PRO A 634 21.14 7.61 -23.73
CA PRO A 634 20.69 6.25 -24.02
C PRO A 634 19.38 5.87 -23.34
N ALA A 635 19.12 6.32 -22.11
CA ALA A 635 17.84 6.10 -21.44
C ALA A 635 16.67 6.73 -22.22
N LEU A 636 16.85 7.94 -22.75
CA LEU A 636 15.87 8.61 -23.60
C LEU A 636 15.65 7.85 -24.92
N ALA A 637 16.74 7.40 -25.56
CA ALA A 637 16.65 6.57 -26.76
C ALA A 637 15.90 5.26 -26.49
N GLY A 638 16.18 4.59 -25.36
CA GLY A 638 15.44 3.42 -24.89
C GLY A 638 13.95 3.72 -24.67
N GLY A 639 13.63 4.88 -24.09
CA GLY A 639 12.25 5.39 -23.98
C GLY A 639 11.56 5.50 -25.33
N LEU A 640 12.20 6.12 -26.32
CA LEU A 640 11.65 6.25 -27.68
C LEU A 640 11.46 4.89 -28.36
N MET A 641 12.39 3.95 -28.16
CA MET A 641 12.26 2.57 -28.66
C MET A 641 11.03 1.87 -28.06
N TRP A 642 10.82 1.98 -26.75
CA TRP A 642 9.64 1.42 -26.09
C TRP A 642 8.35 2.10 -26.53
N ALA A 643 8.36 3.43 -26.74
CA ALA A 643 7.21 4.16 -27.27
C ALA A 643 6.81 3.62 -28.66
N ALA A 644 7.79 3.43 -29.54
CA ALA A 644 7.60 2.86 -30.87
C ALA A 644 7.07 1.43 -30.79
N ALA A 645 7.75 0.54 -30.06
CA ALA A 645 7.43 -0.88 -30.00
C ALA A 645 6.04 -1.15 -29.40
N MET A 646 5.61 -0.36 -28.42
CA MET A 646 4.36 -0.60 -27.68
C MET A 646 3.14 0.13 -28.23
N SER A 647 3.33 1.26 -28.91
CA SER A 647 2.24 2.22 -29.15
C SER A 647 2.21 2.86 -30.52
N MET A 648 3.12 2.46 -31.41
CA MET A 648 3.09 2.88 -32.81
C MET A 648 2.88 1.64 -33.68
N ASP A 649 2.01 1.77 -34.67
CA ASP A 649 1.63 0.64 -35.52
C ASP A 649 1.41 1.06 -36.98
N PHE A 650 1.17 0.09 -37.85
CA PHE A 650 1.03 0.25 -39.29
C PHE A 650 -0.31 -0.32 -39.76
N PRO A 651 -1.44 0.38 -39.55
CA PRO A 651 -2.78 -0.19 -39.70
C PRO A 651 -3.09 -0.74 -41.10
N ARG A 652 -2.40 -0.26 -42.13
CA ARG A 652 -2.53 -0.72 -43.52
C ARG A 652 -1.73 -1.99 -43.84
N SER A 653 -0.86 -2.46 -42.95
CA SER A 653 -0.06 -3.66 -43.15
C SER A 653 -0.79 -4.90 -42.62
N HIS A 654 -0.69 -6.00 -43.36
CA HIS A 654 -1.20 -7.32 -42.98
C HIS A 654 -0.19 -8.16 -42.20
N ARG A 655 1.01 -7.62 -41.93
CA ARG A 655 2.03 -8.31 -41.15
C ARG A 655 1.58 -8.47 -39.70
N ARG A 656 2.01 -9.55 -39.06
CA ARG A 656 1.79 -9.77 -37.62
C ARG A 656 2.35 -8.59 -36.81
N TYR A 657 1.58 -8.08 -35.84
CA TYR A 657 1.85 -6.87 -35.04
C TYR A 657 1.82 -5.52 -35.76
N ALA A 658 1.42 -5.48 -37.02
CA ALA A 658 1.17 -4.22 -37.71
C ALA A 658 -0.01 -3.43 -37.10
N ARG A 659 -0.82 -4.05 -36.23
CA ARG A 659 -1.93 -3.41 -35.51
C ARG A 659 -1.80 -3.71 -34.02
N LEU A 660 -1.65 -2.67 -33.21
CA LEU A 660 -1.56 -2.76 -31.74
C LEU A 660 -2.87 -2.35 -31.07
N THR A 661 -3.67 -1.57 -31.79
CA THR A 661 -5.09 -1.33 -31.56
C THR A 661 -5.89 -2.03 -32.66
N GLY A 662 -6.97 -2.72 -32.27
CA GLY A 662 -7.81 -3.54 -33.16
C GLY A 662 -8.22 -2.84 -34.45
#